data_AF-A0A2W0C245-F1
#
_entry.id   AF-A0A2W0C245-F1
#
_cell.length_a   1.000
_cell.length_b   1.000
_cell.length_c   1.000
_cell.angle_alpha   90.00
_cell.angle_beta   90.00
_cell.angle_gamma   90.00
#
_symmetry.space_group_name_H-M   'P 1'
#
loop_
_entity.id
_entity.type
_entity.pdbx_description
1 polymer ?
#
loop_
_entity_poly.entity_id
_entity_poly.type
_entity_poly.pdbx_seq_one_letter_code
_entity_poly.pdbx_strand_id
1 'polypeptide(L)'
;MAWVRTHFRATIMLTIVFALLLTPYSNSHVNALESEEQHLQGSSATITTYEPSVRYARSVNYTLKANGVPVPVVKGFSDYDYAHFSMSDGPVTYELTILNTDKVHEYSISPKKLGIQADKIEGRTITFTTQSDEYLIVMMNNRKTRMVIAADPLETDVPASGGEGIFNIGAAPYHVASSGSSSTGVSARTQAIQQAIEDASQYGTLKGGGAQGIVYVPAGTYSIGNLVLKSNTAIYMAPGATLVGTGKTTDYTEHWFKDSMGRPATWWISTAFQSENIRIYGRGTIDGNGQALHDDKSTNGKGMINNLVVPIDTTHFEMEGIVIRESAGWAVVTVRSDDLVFRNLKLFNSLGMGENDGIDICESQDVIVQNAIGISLDDPFSTKSWKSDTDIASGRVPWPGNPEPVRNVLFEDTIAWTLCYGYKVGQGVMQNQSDIVFRNGVVYKAAVGFAIHHKYGTGAVSDVRFESMDVEDISGKNEDNSAWMTLFTVNAGNNGVGPISDIRIKDITVRDAGESFAKMKGMEGAKITDVTFENIYMPGASQPATTLHEMNFLSKEHYDDITIRPVQDEEPLPRTNLALHRPAVASSRDGVEDTAPYVNDGNFTTRFGSKRGVDPGWVYVDLGESKTIDEVRLYWETAYGKSYRIQVTEDPSHEGNWQDVYSTTAGQGGIETITFDEVQARYVRMYGTVRATIYGYSIWELEVYGPE
;
A
#
# COMPACT_ATOMS: atom_id res chain seq x y z
N MET A 1 25.56 -43.19 -35.35
CA MET A 1 26.99 -43.20 -35.73
C MET A 1 27.69 -42.20 -34.82
N ALA A 2 28.14 -42.57 -33.62
CA ALA A 2 29.45 -43.17 -33.22
C ALA A 2 30.29 -42.08 -32.49
N TRP A 3 30.48 -42.08 -31.16
CA TRP A 3 31.46 -42.83 -30.32
C TRP A 3 32.93 -42.55 -30.73
N VAL A 4 33.97 -42.33 -29.88
CA VAL A 4 34.18 -42.21 -28.42
C VAL A 4 35.71 -42.02 -28.10
N ARG A 5 36.06 -41.42 -26.93
CA ARG A 5 37.27 -41.54 -26.01
C ARG A 5 38.69 -41.08 -26.44
N THR A 6 39.61 -40.67 -25.53
CA THR A 6 40.11 -41.32 -24.27
C THR A 6 40.96 -40.33 -23.40
N HIS A 7 40.66 -40.03 -22.10
CA HIS A 7 41.15 -40.51 -20.75
C HIS A 7 42.66 -40.33 -20.41
N PHE A 8 43.12 -39.92 -19.19
CA PHE A 8 43.03 -40.61 -17.87
C PHE A 8 43.38 -39.74 -16.60
N ARG A 9 42.50 -39.82 -15.58
CA ARG A 9 42.59 -39.89 -14.08
C ARG A 9 43.84 -39.50 -13.23
N ALA A 10 43.59 -38.93 -12.03
CA ALA A 10 43.91 -39.49 -10.69
C ALA A 10 43.30 -38.66 -9.52
N THR A 11 43.23 -39.26 -8.32
CA THR A 11 42.25 -39.05 -7.22
C THR A 11 42.92 -38.54 -5.91
N ILE A 12 42.13 -37.95 -4.97
CA ILE A 12 42.05 -38.20 -3.49
C ILE A 12 41.82 -36.92 -2.65
N MET A 13 40.84 -37.02 -1.74
CA MET A 13 40.38 -36.09 -0.69
C MET A 13 41.45 -35.66 0.33
N LEU A 14 41.28 -34.48 0.95
CA LEU A 14 41.63 -34.28 2.37
C LEU A 14 40.88 -33.08 3.02
N THR A 15 40.37 -33.31 4.23
CA THR A 15 39.79 -32.32 5.17
C THR A 15 40.83 -32.04 6.27
N ILE A 16 41.13 -30.78 6.61
CA ILE A 16 41.84 -30.43 7.87
C ILE A 16 41.38 -29.07 8.42
N VAL A 17 41.02 -29.05 9.71
CA VAL A 17 40.99 -27.90 10.62
C VAL A 17 42.04 -28.17 11.71
N PHE A 18 42.98 -27.24 11.97
CA PHE A 18 43.32 -26.70 13.31
C PHE A 18 44.54 -25.76 13.26
N ALA A 19 44.51 -24.79 14.19
CA ALA A 19 45.35 -23.60 14.31
C ALA A 19 46.62 -23.76 15.17
N LEU A 20 47.45 -22.69 15.15
CA LEU A 20 48.37 -22.09 16.16
C LEU A 20 49.75 -21.75 15.53
N LEU A 21 50.04 -20.48 15.22
CA LEU A 21 50.53 -19.38 16.08
C LEU A 21 52.05 -19.42 16.38
N LEU A 22 52.82 -18.44 15.85
CA LEU A 22 53.53 -17.37 16.62
C LEU A 22 54.60 -16.61 15.79
N THR A 23 54.26 -15.36 15.41
CA THR A 23 55.00 -14.06 15.50
C THR A 23 56.36 -13.80 14.81
N PRO A 24 56.78 -12.53 14.55
CA PRO A 24 56.02 -11.25 14.45
C PRO A 24 56.35 -10.45 13.16
N TYR A 25 55.40 -9.64 12.67
CA TYR A 25 55.67 -8.59 11.66
C TYR A 25 55.28 -7.21 12.20
N SER A 26 56.13 -6.24 11.89
CA SER A 26 56.18 -4.87 12.38
C SER A 26 55.03 -3.97 11.90
N ASN A 27 54.69 -3.01 12.75
CA ASN A 27 53.72 -1.92 12.59
C ASN A 27 53.74 -1.21 11.22
N SER A 28 52.69 -1.41 10.43
CA SER A 28 52.27 -0.48 9.37
C SER A 28 50.74 -0.28 9.31
N HIS A 29 49.98 -0.71 10.32
CA HIS A 29 48.51 -0.69 10.32
C HIS A 29 47.86 0.44 11.11
N VAL A 30 48.58 1.52 11.44
CA VAL A 30 47.98 2.67 12.15
C VAL A 30 47.66 3.85 11.22
N ASN A 31 48.26 3.93 10.02
CA ASN A 31 47.98 5.01 9.07
C ASN A 31 47.00 4.63 7.94
N ALA A 32 46.51 3.40 7.90
CA ALA A 32 45.50 2.96 6.93
C ALA A 32 44.05 3.14 7.46
N LEU A 33 43.88 3.19 8.78
CA LEU A 33 42.58 3.39 9.43
C LEU A 33 42.19 4.88 9.51
N GLU A 34 43.16 5.80 9.52
CA GLU A 34 42.87 7.25 9.39
C GLU A 34 42.60 7.68 7.93
N SER A 35 42.99 6.88 6.93
CA SER A 35 42.73 7.16 5.52
C SER A 35 41.42 6.58 4.99
N GLU A 36 40.83 5.57 5.66
CA GLU A 36 39.48 5.08 5.35
C GLU A 36 38.38 5.92 6.02
N GLU A 37 38.67 6.62 7.13
CA GLU A 37 37.74 7.60 7.73
C GLU A 37 37.63 8.92 6.95
N GLN A 38 38.49 9.17 5.96
CA GLN A 38 38.44 10.37 5.11
C GLN A 38 37.78 10.17 3.73
N HIS A 39 37.21 9.00 3.46
CA HIS A 39 36.60 8.69 2.14
C HIS A 39 35.08 8.51 2.10
N LEU A 40 34.36 9.07 3.10
CA LEU A 40 32.89 9.17 3.11
C LEU A 40 32.37 10.61 3.30
N GLN A 41 33.07 11.61 2.73
CA GLN A 41 32.51 12.95 2.55
C GLN A 41 32.28 13.22 1.07
N GLY A 42 31.25 12.61 0.50
CA GLY A 42 30.60 13.20 -0.67
C GLY A 42 30.10 14.60 -0.30
N SER A 43 30.14 15.54 -1.24
CA SER A 43 29.50 16.85 -1.03
C SER A 43 28.01 16.63 -0.72
N SER A 44 27.48 17.30 0.30
CA SER A 44 26.04 17.28 0.59
C SER A 44 25.23 17.61 -0.66
N ALA A 45 24.09 16.94 -0.81
CA ALA A 45 23.22 17.15 -1.95
C ALA A 45 22.80 18.62 -2.09
N THR A 46 22.81 19.13 -3.32
CA THR A 46 22.23 20.43 -3.64
C THR A 46 20.70 20.30 -3.70
N ILE A 47 19.99 21.19 -3.02
CA ILE A 47 18.53 21.16 -2.90
C ILE A 47 17.90 22.16 -3.86
N THR A 48 16.99 21.69 -4.71
CA THR A 48 16.16 22.50 -5.60
C THR A 48 14.73 22.49 -5.09
N THR A 49 14.28 23.63 -4.55
CA THR A 49 12.92 23.77 -4.01
C THR A 49 11.96 24.40 -5.02
N TYR A 50 10.70 24.02 -4.92
CA TYR A 50 9.63 24.53 -5.79
C TYR A 50 8.59 25.29 -4.97
N GLU A 51 8.16 26.45 -5.48
CA GLU A 51 7.04 27.15 -4.86
C GLU A 51 5.72 26.48 -5.24
N PRO A 52 4.92 25.99 -4.28
CA PRO A 52 3.62 25.40 -4.58
C PRO A 52 2.67 26.41 -5.19
N SER A 53 1.67 25.94 -5.93
CA SER A 53 0.59 26.80 -6.40
C SER A 53 -0.06 27.58 -5.25
N VAL A 54 -0.42 28.83 -5.54
CA VAL A 54 -1.16 29.72 -4.63
C VAL A 54 -2.52 29.16 -4.18
N ARG A 55 -3.02 28.12 -4.84
CA ARG A 55 -4.20 27.35 -4.43
C ARG A 55 -3.99 26.65 -3.08
N TYR A 56 -2.76 26.27 -2.79
CA TYR A 56 -2.45 25.43 -1.65
C TYR A 56 -2.10 26.27 -0.42
N ALA A 57 -2.73 25.94 0.70
CA ALA A 57 -2.33 26.49 1.99
C ALA A 57 -0.99 25.87 2.42
N ARG A 58 -0.19 26.64 3.16
CA ARG A 58 0.99 26.11 3.86
C ARG A 58 0.56 25.22 5.01
N SER A 59 1.37 24.20 5.31
CA SER A 59 1.18 23.40 6.51
C SER A 59 1.19 24.30 7.75
N VAL A 60 0.25 24.01 8.64
CA VAL A 60 0.23 24.57 10.01
C VAL A 60 0.77 23.57 11.02
N ASN A 61 1.14 22.36 10.58
CA ASN A 61 1.63 21.28 11.45
C ASN A 61 3.15 21.16 11.42
N TYR A 62 3.78 21.43 10.28
CA TYR A 62 5.19 21.13 10.06
C TYR A 62 5.92 22.23 9.29
N THR A 63 7.22 22.38 9.56
CA THR A 63 8.17 23.04 8.66
C THR A 63 9.34 22.10 8.39
N LEU A 64 9.89 22.15 7.19
CA LEU A 64 11.01 21.32 6.77
C LEU A 64 12.17 22.18 6.27
N LYS A 65 13.39 21.78 6.59
CA LYS A 65 14.58 22.13 5.80
C LYS A 65 15.29 20.87 5.35
N ALA A 66 15.96 20.95 4.20
CA ALA A 66 16.87 19.93 3.69
C ALA A 66 18.22 20.60 3.43
N ASN A 67 19.30 20.10 4.02
CA ASN A 67 20.64 20.70 3.98
C ASN A 67 20.64 22.21 4.29
N GLY A 68 19.82 22.61 5.28
CA GLY A 68 19.64 24.01 5.70
C GLY A 68 18.75 24.87 4.78
N VAL A 69 18.35 24.36 3.61
CA VAL A 69 17.44 25.04 2.67
C VAL A 69 15.99 24.84 3.11
N PRO A 70 15.20 25.91 3.36
CA PRO A 70 13.79 25.77 3.69
C PRO A 70 13.00 25.16 2.54
N VAL A 71 12.28 24.06 2.82
CA VAL A 71 11.42 23.40 1.85
C VAL A 71 9.96 23.75 2.13
N PRO A 72 9.24 24.31 1.15
CA PRO A 72 7.79 24.41 1.16
C PRO A 72 7.04 23.16 1.65
N VAL A 73 6.29 23.28 2.74
CA VAL A 73 5.35 22.24 3.18
C VAL A 73 3.92 22.66 2.83
N VAL A 74 3.28 21.87 1.97
CA VAL A 74 1.89 22.02 1.57
C VAL A 74 0.99 21.38 2.62
N LYS A 75 -0.08 22.08 3.01
CA LYS A 75 -1.18 21.48 3.76
C LYS A 75 -1.87 20.46 2.86
N GLY A 76 -1.77 19.19 3.21
CA GLY A 76 -2.39 18.11 2.46
C GLY A 76 -3.84 17.88 2.90
N PHE A 77 -4.16 16.63 3.19
CA PHE A 77 -5.48 16.23 3.69
C PHE A 77 -5.47 16.07 5.22
N SER A 78 -6.49 15.40 5.77
CA SER A 78 -6.60 15.24 7.22
C SER A 78 -5.45 14.41 7.82
N ASP A 79 -4.93 13.49 7.01
CA ASP A 79 -4.01 12.43 7.44
C ASP A 79 -2.55 12.78 7.16
N TYR A 80 -2.26 13.71 6.25
CA TYR A 80 -0.90 14.11 5.94
C TYR A 80 -0.78 15.52 5.38
N ASP A 81 0.35 16.15 5.67
CA ASP A 81 0.92 17.27 4.93
C ASP A 81 2.10 16.75 4.11
N TYR A 82 2.54 17.47 3.07
CA TYR A 82 3.64 17.01 2.23
C TYR A 82 4.61 18.11 1.80
N ALA A 83 5.85 17.72 1.51
CA ALA A 83 6.84 18.53 0.82
C ALA A 83 7.33 17.79 -0.42
N HIS A 84 7.56 18.54 -1.51
CA HIS A 84 8.11 18.03 -2.76
C HIS A 84 9.22 18.96 -3.25
N PHE A 85 10.38 18.39 -3.54
CA PHE A 85 11.57 19.09 -4.00
C PHE A 85 12.48 18.10 -4.73
N SER A 86 13.51 18.59 -5.43
CA SER A 86 14.55 17.73 -6.00
C SER A 86 15.90 17.93 -5.36
N MET A 87 16.74 16.91 -5.44
CA MET A 87 18.12 16.94 -4.95
C MET A 87 19.10 16.27 -5.92
N SER A 88 20.36 16.73 -5.88
CA SER A 88 21.45 16.00 -6.53
C SER A 88 21.85 14.76 -5.72
N ASP A 89 22.64 13.88 -6.31
CA ASP A 89 23.26 12.77 -5.59
C ASP A 89 24.04 13.26 -4.35
N GLY A 90 23.99 12.46 -3.29
CA GLY A 90 24.70 12.69 -2.03
C GLY A 90 23.78 12.79 -0.80
N PRO A 91 24.37 12.90 0.40
CA PRO A 91 23.60 12.89 1.64
C PRO A 91 22.77 14.16 1.80
N VAL A 92 21.59 14.01 2.40
CA VAL A 92 20.67 15.09 2.77
C VAL A 92 20.28 14.99 4.23
N THR A 93 20.55 16.05 4.98
CA THR A 93 20.13 16.21 6.38
C THR A 93 18.85 17.01 6.45
N TYR A 94 17.82 16.43 7.05
CA TYR A 94 16.51 17.03 7.26
C TYR A 94 16.42 17.67 8.64
N GLU A 95 15.88 18.90 8.72
CA GLU A 95 15.41 19.51 9.96
C GLU A 95 13.87 19.57 9.92
N LEU A 96 13.19 18.59 10.50
CA LEU A 96 11.73 18.53 10.55
C LEU A 96 11.23 19.05 11.90
N THR A 97 10.48 20.16 11.87
CA THR A 97 9.93 20.80 13.06
C THR A 97 8.42 20.67 13.12
N ILE A 98 7.90 20.18 14.25
CA ILE A 98 6.47 20.17 14.53
C ILE A 98 6.02 21.50 15.17
N LEU A 99 4.94 22.10 14.67
CA LEU A 99 4.54 23.46 15.04
C LEU A 99 3.55 23.52 16.23
N ASN A 100 2.72 22.49 16.39
CA ASN A 100 1.54 22.52 17.25
C ASN A 100 1.74 21.78 18.59
N THR A 101 2.95 21.84 19.15
CA THR A 101 3.34 21.20 20.41
C THR A 101 4.64 21.82 20.92
N ASP A 102 4.98 21.65 22.19
CA ASP A 102 6.19 22.23 22.79
C ASP A 102 7.44 21.37 22.58
N LYS A 103 7.28 20.05 22.36
CA LYS A 103 8.41 19.13 22.15
C LYS A 103 8.04 17.86 21.39
N VAL A 104 9.05 17.19 20.84
CA VAL A 104 8.98 15.82 20.32
C VAL A 104 9.24 14.85 21.46
N HIS A 105 8.37 13.86 21.64
CA HIS A 105 8.56 12.76 22.60
C HIS A 105 8.53 11.38 21.94
N GLU A 106 8.04 11.31 20.71
CA GLU A 106 8.01 10.08 19.91
C GLU A 106 8.08 10.46 18.43
N TYR A 107 8.73 9.62 17.63
CA TYR A 107 8.72 9.71 16.18
C TYR A 107 8.83 8.32 15.55
N SER A 108 8.42 8.21 14.29
CA SER A 108 8.72 7.08 13.42
C SER A 108 8.99 7.61 12.01
N ILE A 109 10.01 7.07 11.34
CA ILE A 109 10.36 7.40 9.95
C ILE A 109 10.22 6.11 9.15
N SER A 110 9.36 6.14 8.15
CA SER A 110 9.16 5.06 7.19
C SER A 110 9.72 5.48 5.83
N PRO A 111 10.31 4.58 5.03
CA PRO A 111 10.34 3.12 5.22
C PRO A 111 11.22 2.60 6.37
N LYS A 112 10.70 1.68 7.18
CA LYS A 112 11.41 1.07 8.32
C LYS A 112 12.59 0.21 7.87
N LYS A 113 12.53 -0.41 6.69
CA LYS A 113 13.65 -1.14 6.09
C LYS A 113 14.92 -0.30 5.91
N LEU A 114 14.82 1.03 5.83
CA LEU A 114 15.98 1.92 5.72
C LEU A 114 16.68 2.18 7.06
N GLY A 115 16.05 1.81 8.19
CA GLY A 115 16.66 1.97 9.52
C GLY A 115 16.95 3.41 9.94
N ILE A 116 16.29 4.40 9.33
CA ILE A 116 16.54 5.82 9.57
C ILE A 116 16.16 6.17 11.02
N GLN A 117 17.10 6.78 11.74
CA GLN A 117 16.91 7.30 13.09
C GLN A 117 17.21 8.80 13.14
N ALA A 118 16.63 9.48 14.13
CA ALA A 118 17.00 10.86 14.39
C ALA A 118 18.42 10.91 14.94
N ASP A 119 19.31 11.61 14.21
CA ASP A 119 20.63 12.00 14.68
C ASP A 119 20.52 12.92 15.91
N LYS A 120 19.44 13.71 15.97
CA LYS A 120 19.21 14.72 17.00
C LYS A 120 17.73 14.98 17.24
N ILE A 121 17.36 15.24 18.49
CA ILE A 121 16.03 15.73 18.89
C ILE A 121 16.21 16.96 19.78
N GLU A 122 15.71 18.11 19.34
CA GLU A 122 15.84 19.39 20.06
C GLU A 122 14.50 20.11 20.12
N GLY A 123 13.88 20.12 21.31
CA GLY A 123 12.57 20.73 21.49
C GLY A 123 11.56 20.12 20.51
N ARG A 124 11.17 20.91 19.51
CA ARG A 124 10.15 20.57 18.50
C ARG A 124 10.74 20.00 17.20
N THR A 125 12.06 19.84 17.10
CA THR A 125 12.73 19.48 15.86
C THR A 125 13.41 18.12 15.99
N ILE A 126 13.22 17.27 14.99
CA ILE A 126 14.08 16.11 14.76
C ILE A 126 15.02 16.41 13.59
N THR A 127 16.24 15.92 13.68
CA THR A 127 17.24 15.95 12.62
C THR A 127 17.63 14.53 12.26
N PHE A 128 17.62 14.19 10.98
CA PHE A 128 18.01 12.88 10.47
C PHE A 128 18.58 13.02 9.06
N THR A 129 19.34 12.04 8.60
CA THR A 129 20.04 12.07 7.32
C THR A 129 19.72 10.86 6.45
N THR A 130 19.44 11.06 5.17
CA THR A 130 19.41 10.00 4.15
C THR A 130 20.59 10.13 3.20
N GLN A 131 20.93 9.05 2.49
CA GLN A 131 22.09 9.00 1.59
C GLN A 131 21.78 9.37 0.13
N SER A 132 20.50 9.33 -0.23
CA SER A 132 19.96 9.60 -1.57
C SER A 132 18.60 10.30 -1.44
N ASP A 133 18.01 10.60 -2.60
CA ASP A 133 16.59 10.90 -2.72
C ASP A 133 15.77 9.74 -2.17
N GLU A 134 14.74 10.07 -1.38
CA GLU A 134 13.90 9.11 -0.68
C GLU A 134 12.49 9.68 -0.56
N TYR A 135 11.49 8.80 -0.65
CA TYR A 135 10.14 9.12 -0.21
C TYR A 135 9.94 8.63 1.21
N LEU A 136 9.58 9.55 2.11
CA LEU A 136 9.47 9.27 3.53
C LEU A 136 8.10 9.63 4.07
N ILE A 137 7.63 8.84 5.03
CA ILE A 137 6.47 9.18 5.86
C ILE A 137 6.94 9.27 7.31
N VAL A 138 6.80 10.46 7.90
CA VAL A 138 7.25 10.76 9.25
C VAL A 138 6.05 11.01 10.16
N MET A 139 5.95 10.19 11.20
CA MET A 139 5.01 10.37 12.31
C MET A 139 5.74 11.03 13.47
N MET A 140 5.14 12.06 14.07
CA MET A 140 5.66 12.73 15.26
C MET A 140 4.57 12.83 16.33
N ASN A 141 4.91 12.46 17.57
CA ASN A 141 4.04 12.52 18.75
C ASN A 141 2.70 11.78 18.57
N ASN A 142 2.71 10.64 17.89
CA ASN A 142 1.53 9.80 17.59
C ASN A 142 0.33 10.59 17.00
N ARG A 143 0.61 11.64 16.23
CA ARG A 143 -0.44 12.50 15.66
C ARG A 143 -1.09 11.87 14.43
N LYS A 144 -2.36 12.23 14.21
CA LYS A 144 -3.09 11.85 13.00
C LYS A 144 -2.49 12.42 11.71
N THR A 145 -2.01 13.65 11.70
CA THR A 145 -1.43 14.24 10.48
C THR A 145 0.06 13.92 10.40
N ARG A 146 0.47 13.16 9.39
CA ARG A 146 1.86 12.75 9.13
C ARG A 146 2.53 13.77 8.23
N MET A 147 3.86 13.76 8.20
CA MET A 147 4.64 14.52 7.24
C MET A 147 5.12 13.58 6.13
N VAL A 148 4.76 13.85 4.89
CA VAL A 148 5.26 13.15 3.71
C VAL A 148 6.37 13.98 3.07
N ILE A 149 7.55 13.39 2.86
CA ILE A 149 8.67 14.02 2.18
C ILE A 149 8.87 13.28 0.87
N ALA A 150 8.71 13.98 -0.25
CA ALA A 150 9.00 13.46 -1.58
C ALA A 150 10.22 14.20 -2.13
N ALA A 151 11.41 13.65 -1.92
CA ALA A 151 12.63 14.12 -2.54
C ALA A 151 12.79 13.37 -3.88
N ASP A 152 12.76 14.09 -4.99
CA ASP A 152 13.02 13.52 -6.32
C ASP A 152 14.50 13.70 -6.68
N PRO A 153 15.05 12.91 -7.62
CA PRO A 153 16.29 13.27 -8.29
C PRO A 153 16.11 14.58 -9.10
N LEU A 154 17.21 15.25 -9.44
CA LEU A 154 17.20 16.41 -10.34
C LEU A 154 16.61 16.04 -11.70
N GLU A 155 15.84 16.95 -12.29
CA GLU A 155 15.39 16.82 -13.68
C GLU A 155 16.59 16.84 -14.64
N THR A 156 16.67 15.85 -15.54
CA THR A 156 17.79 15.71 -16.48
C THR A 156 17.54 16.32 -17.85
N ASP A 157 16.28 16.61 -18.19
CA ASP A 157 15.84 16.93 -19.55
C ASP A 157 14.84 18.10 -19.62
N VAL A 158 15.04 19.10 -18.75
CA VAL A 158 14.24 20.34 -18.74
C VAL A 158 14.32 21.06 -20.09
N PRO A 159 13.20 21.25 -20.82
CA PRO A 159 13.20 21.96 -22.08
C PRO A 159 13.32 23.46 -21.87
N ALA A 160 13.83 24.17 -22.90
CA ALA A 160 13.71 25.62 -22.96
C ALA A 160 12.23 26.04 -23.00
N SER A 161 11.90 27.22 -22.44
CA SER A 161 10.53 27.74 -22.42
C SER A 161 10.02 28.24 -23.78
N GLY A 162 10.81 28.12 -24.84
CA GLY A 162 10.49 28.53 -26.20
C GLY A 162 11.58 28.10 -27.17
N GLY A 163 11.24 28.02 -28.45
CA GLY A 163 12.12 27.50 -29.48
C GLY A 163 11.33 26.70 -30.52
N GLU A 164 12.03 26.16 -31.51
CA GLU A 164 11.41 25.25 -32.47
C GLU A 164 10.87 24.01 -31.76
N GLY A 165 9.64 23.59 -32.08
CA GLY A 165 8.99 22.45 -31.44
C GLY A 165 8.48 22.68 -30.01
N ILE A 166 8.65 23.90 -29.46
CA ILE A 166 8.15 24.26 -28.12
C ILE A 166 6.89 25.13 -28.23
N PHE A 167 5.80 24.64 -27.67
CA PHE A 167 4.47 25.25 -27.67
C PHE A 167 4.14 25.72 -26.24
N ASN A 168 4.69 26.87 -25.87
CA ASN A 168 4.49 27.44 -24.54
C ASN A 168 3.11 28.07 -24.42
N ILE A 169 2.27 27.50 -23.56
CA ILE A 169 0.88 27.93 -23.41
C ILE A 169 0.75 29.39 -22.94
N GLY A 170 1.74 29.93 -22.23
CA GLY A 170 1.75 31.32 -21.76
C GLY A 170 2.12 32.34 -22.84
N ALA A 171 2.71 31.88 -23.95
CA ALA A 171 3.15 32.72 -25.06
C ALA A 171 2.14 32.78 -26.20
N ALA A 172 2.38 33.65 -27.18
CA ALA A 172 1.63 33.62 -28.44
C ALA A 172 1.86 32.28 -29.15
N PRO A 173 0.82 31.68 -29.78
CA PRO A 173 -0.53 32.23 -29.98
C PRO A 173 -1.54 31.91 -28.85
N TYR A 174 -1.18 31.14 -27.83
CA TYR A 174 -2.13 30.55 -26.89
C TYR A 174 -2.56 31.49 -25.75
N HIS A 175 -1.66 32.33 -25.25
CA HIS A 175 -1.92 33.35 -24.23
C HIS A 175 -2.70 32.84 -23.00
N VAL A 176 -2.41 31.62 -22.55
CA VAL A 176 -3.06 30.98 -21.42
C VAL A 176 -2.58 31.63 -20.12
N ALA A 177 -3.44 32.50 -19.58
CA ALA A 177 -3.21 33.13 -18.29
C ALA A 177 -3.62 32.21 -17.12
N SER A 178 -2.88 32.34 -16.01
CA SER A 178 -3.20 31.71 -14.73
C SER A 178 -4.59 32.17 -14.24
N SER A 179 -5.35 31.25 -13.68
CA SER A 179 -6.78 31.40 -13.34
C SER A 179 -7.05 32.50 -12.33
N GLY A 180 -6.12 32.74 -11.41
CA GLY A 180 -6.22 33.84 -10.44
C GLY A 180 -5.95 35.24 -11.04
N SER A 181 -5.49 35.31 -12.29
CA SER A 181 -5.03 36.54 -12.95
C SER A 181 -5.82 36.93 -14.21
N SER A 182 -6.85 36.17 -14.58
CA SER A 182 -7.50 36.31 -15.89
C SER A 182 -9.02 36.36 -15.83
N SER A 183 -9.64 37.18 -16.68
CA SER A 183 -11.07 37.07 -17.02
C SER A 183 -11.37 35.93 -18.02
N THR A 184 -10.33 35.24 -18.52
CA THR A 184 -10.45 34.13 -19.47
C THR A 184 -11.24 32.97 -18.84
N GLY A 185 -12.37 32.65 -19.44
CA GLY A 185 -13.21 31.53 -19.01
C GLY A 185 -12.52 30.17 -19.20
N VAL A 186 -12.94 29.19 -18.40
CA VAL A 186 -12.44 27.81 -18.42
C VAL A 186 -12.44 27.21 -19.83
N SER A 187 -13.54 27.37 -20.58
CA SER A 187 -13.66 26.81 -21.93
C SER A 187 -12.59 27.35 -22.89
N ALA A 188 -12.36 28.68 -22.88
CA ALA A 188 -11.33 29.30 -23.71
C ALA A 188 -9.92 28.86 -23.29
N ARG A 189 -9.66 28.72 -21.98
CA ARG A 189 -8.39 28.20 -21.48
C ARG A 189 -8.14 26.75 -21.94
N THR A 190 -9.16 25.91 -21.81
CA THR A 190 -9.10 24.49 -22.19
C THR A 190 -8.85 24.36 -23.70
N GLN A 191 -9.56 25.14 -24.52
CA GLN A 191 -9.36 25.17 -25.97
C GLN A 191 -7.96 25.63 -26.36
N ALA A 192 -7.41 26.64 -25.70
CA ALA A 192 -6.06 27.13 -26.01
C ALA A 192 -4.97 26.10 -25.66
N ILE A 193 -5.11 25.38 -24.53
CA ILE A 193 -4.19 24.30 -24.17
C ILE A 193 -4.37 23.11 -25.13
N GLN A 194 -5.60 22.75 -25.47
CA GLN A 194 -5.86 21.71 -26.47
C GLN A 194 -5.23 22.08 -27.81
N GLN A 195 -5.33 23.34 -28.26
CA GLN A 195 -4.68 23.79 -29.49
C GLN A 195 -3.15 23.67 -29.43
N ALA A 196 -2.53 23.95 -28.27
CA ALA A 196 -1.09 23.73 -28.10
C ALA A 196 -0.72 22.25 -28.24
N ILE A 197 -1.55 21.33 -27.73
CA ILE A 197 -1.39 19.88 -27.91
C ILE A 197 -1.52 19.50 -29.39
N GLU A 198 -2.52 20.04 -30.09
CA GLU A 198 -2.69 19.81 -31.53
C GLU A 198 -1.47 20.25 -32.34
N ASP A 199 -0.97 21.46 -32.08
CA ASP A 199 0.18 22.03 -32.80
C ASP A 199 1.48 21.26 -32.48
N ALA A 200 1.65 20.83 -31.22
CA ALA A 200 2.75 19.99 -30.78
C ALA A 200 2.75 18.62 -31.46
N SER A 201 1.61 17.94 -31.48
CA SER A 201 1.43 16.67 -32.18
C SER A 201 1.70 16.81 -33.67
N GLN A 202 1.17 17.87 -34.29
CA GLN A 202 1.41 18.15 -35.71
C GLN A 202 2.90 18.37 -35.99
N TYR A 203 3.59 19.13 -35.13
CA TYR A 203 5.03 19.33 -35.26
C TYR A 203 5.79 18.02 -35.13
N GLY A 204 5.55 17.24 -34.06
CA GLY A 204 6.24 15.98 -33.83
C GLY A 204 6.05 14.99 -34.98
N THR A 205 4.84 14.95 -35.54
CA THR A 205 4.47 14.08 -36.66
C THR A 205 5.07 14.53 -38.01
N LEU A 206 5.03 15.83 -38.33
CA LEU A 206 5.40 16.32 -39.67
C LEU A 206 6.85 16.82 -39.78
N LYS A 207 7.45 17.26 -38.67
CA LYS A 207 8.74 17.96 -38.65
C LYS A 207 9.72 17.39 -37.64
N GLY A 208 9.24 16.81 -36.54
CA GLY A 208 10.06 16.27 -35.46
C GLY A 208 10.86 15.03 -35.84
N GLY A 209 10.59 14.41 -37.01
CA GLY A 209 11.27 13.19 -37.44
C GLY A 209 11.05 12.02 -36.46
N GLY A 210 9.89 12.00 -35.78
CA GLY A 210 9.58 11.06 -34.70
C GLY A 210 9.84 11.60 -33.29
N ALA A 211 10.52 12.73 -33.14
CA ALA A 211 10.62 13.43 -31.85
C ALA A 211 9.30 14.14 -31.50
N GLN A 212 9.00 14.25 -30.22
CA GLN A 212 7.78 14.88 -29.72
C GLN A 212 7.82 16.40 -29.90
N GLY A 213 6.69 17.02 -30.27
CA GLY A 213 6.48 18.44 -29.99
C GLY A 213 6.19 18.63 -28.51
N ILE A 214 6.73 19.68 -27.89
CA ILE A 214 6.64 19.87 -26.44
C ILE A 214 5.67 21.02 -26.11
N VAL A 215 4.55 20.70 -25.49
CA VAL A 215 3.70 21.68 -24.81
C VAL A 215 4.38 22.09 -23.50
N TYR A 216 4.80 23.34 -23.41
CA TYR A 216 5.43 23.87 -22.20
C TYR A 216 4.37 24.56 -21.34
N VAL A 217 4.15 24.03 -20.13
CA VAL A 217 3.23 24.60 -19.12
C VAL A 217 4.07 25.34 -18.08
N PRO A 218 4.08 26.70 -18.08
CA PRO A 218 4.83 27.47 -17.10
C PRO A 218 4.18 27.41 -15.71
N ALA A 219 4.91 27.90 -14.70
CA ALA A 219 4.38 28.07 -13.35
C ALA A 219 3.09 28.91 -13.37
N GLY A 220 2.04 28.42 -12.70
CA GLY A 220 0.71 29.00 -12.75
C GLY A 220 -0.38 28.00 -12.37
N THR A 221 -1.61 28.47 -12.20
CA THR A 221 -2.75 27.62 -11.82
C THR A 221 -3.82 27.69 -12.90
N TYR A 222 -4.13 26.57 -13.52
CA TYR A 222 -4.93 26.51 -14.74
C TYR A 222 -6.15 25.60 -14.54
N SER A 223 -7.31 26.20 -14.24
CA SER A 223 -8.57 25.46 -14.18
C SER A 223 -9.05 25.13 -15.59
N ILE A 224 -9.23 23.85 -15.89
CA ILE A 224 -9.52 23.33 -17.25
C ILE A 224 -10.52 22.17 -17.24
N GLY A 225 -11.24 22.03 -18.35
CA GLY A 225 -12.08 20.86 -18.65
C GLY A 225 -11.24 19.69 -19.21
N ASN A 226 -11.86 18.81 -20.00
CA ASN A 226 -11.18 17.66 -20.58
C ASN A 226 -10.06 18.04 -21.57
N LEU A 227 -8.97 17.27 -21.60
CA LEU A 227 -7.93 17.32 -22.61
C LEU A 227 -7.73 15.93 -23.26
N VAL A 228 -7.41 15.92 -24.55
CA VAL A 228 -7.07 14.70 -25.29
C VAL A 228 -5.67 14.85 -25.87
N LEU A 229 -4.75 13.98 -25.45
CA LEU A 229 -3.36 13.95 -25.89
C LEU A 229 -3.25 13.20 -27.23
N LYS A 230 -2.38 13.66 -28.12
CA LYS A 230 -2.19 13.08 -29.45
C LYS A 230 -0.76 12.60 -29.66
N SER A 231 -0.56 11.72 -30.64
CA SER A 231 0.73 11.10 -30.90
C SER A 231 1.85 12.12 -31.07
N ASN A 232 3.07 11.71 -30.72
CA ASN A 232 4.28 12.52 -30.86
C ASN A 232 4.20 13.87 -30.11
N THR A 233 3.66 13.84 -28.89
CA THR A 233 3.49 15.02 -28.03
C THR A 233 4.03 14.79 -26.64
N ALA A 234 4.76 15.77 -26.11
CA ALA A 234 5.14 15.82 -24.71
C ALA A 234 4.47 17.01 -24.02
N ILE A 235 4.05 16.86 -22.77
CA ILE A 235 3.63 17.95 -21.91
C ILE A 235 4.67 18.09 -20.81
N TYR A 236 5.45 19.17 -20.89
CA TYR A 236 6.35 19.55 -19.81
C TYR A 236 5.64 20.49 -18.84
N MET A 237 5.51 20.07 -17.59
CA MET A 237 4.95 20.86 -16.50
C MET A 237 6.08 21.39 -15.62
N ALA A 238 6.43 22.66 -15.82
CA ALA A 238 7.47 23.32 -15.04
C ALA A 238 7.13 23.33 -13.53
N PRO A 239 8.13 23.44 -12.64
CA PRO A 239 7.88 23.64 -11.22
C PRO A 239 6.86 24.76 -10.94
N GLY A 240 5.85 24.46 -10.10
CA GLY A 240 4.77 25.38 -9.78
C GLY A 240 3.65 25.49 -10.84
N ALA A 241 3.75 24.74 -11.95
CA ALA A 241 2.63 24.55 -12.87
C ALA A 241 1.57 23.64 -12.24
N THR A 242 0.32 24.05 -12.27
CA THR A 242 -0.79 23.29 -11.69
C THR A 242 -1.99 23.30 -12.62
N LEU A 243 -2.31 22.15 -13.20
CA LEU A 243 -3.59 21.93 -13.87
C LEU A 243 -4.61 21.54 -12.80
N VAL A 244 -5.78 22.18 -12.80
CA VAL A 244 -6.79 21.99 -11.74
C VAL A 244 -8.15 21.65 -12.36
N GLY A 245 -8.81 20.63 -11.84
CA GLY A 245 -10.19 20.33 -12.19
C GLY A 245 -11.11 21.49 -11.76
N THR A 246 -12.08 21.87 -12.57
CA THR A 246 -12.98 22.98 -12.29
C THR A 246 -13.91 22.68 -11.12
N GLY A 247 -14.15 21.41 -10.83
CA GLY A 247 -15.12 20.94 -9.84
C GLY A 247 -16.57 21.09 -10.28
N LYS A 248 -16.82 21.38 -11.56
CA LYS A 248 -18.18 21.58 -12.10
C LYS A 248 -18.50 20.53 -13.15
N THR A 249 -19.58 19.78 -12.92
CA THR A 249 -20.10 18.75 -13.82
C THR A 249 -20.33 19.24 -15.25
N THR A 250 -20.69 20.51 -15.45
CA THR A 250 -20.95 21.10 -16.78
C THR A 250 -19.70 21.25 -17.66
N ASP A 251 -18.52 21.23 -17.06
CA ASP A 251 -17.26 21.46 -17.78
C ASP A 251 -16.65 20.15 -18.33
N TYR A 252 -17.32 19.02 -18.10
CA TYR A 252 -16.82 17.69 -18.38
C TYR A 252 -17.78 16.84 -19.23
N THR A 253 -17.19 16.02 -20.11
CA THR A 253 -17.88 14.94 -20.79
C THR A 253 -18.04 13.74 -19.85
N GLU A 254 -19.25 13.21 -19.72
CA GLU A 254 -19.48 11.89 -19.12
C GLU A 254 -19.00 10.81 -20.10
N HIS A 255 -17.96 10.08 -19.71
CA HIS A 255 -17.38 9.00 -20.50
C HIS A 255 -17.99 7.65 -20.13
N TRP A 256 -18.26 7.42 -18.85
CA TRP A 256 -18.85 6.19 -18.35
C TRP A 256 -19.64 6.44 -17.07
N PHE A 257 -20.34 5.43 -16.57
CA PHE A 257 -21.09 5.51 -15.32
C PHE A 257 -20.58 4.42 -14.38
N LYS A 258 -20.25 4.79 -13.14
CA LYS A 258 -19.74 3.87 -12.13
C LYS A 258 -20.89 3.40 -11.26
N ASP A 259 -21.30 2.14 -11.43
CA ASP A 259 -22.48 1.59 -10.77
C ASP A 259 -22.31 1.52 -9.26
N SER A 260 -21.13 1.12 -8.77
CA SER A 260 -20.83 1.00 -7.33
C SER A 260 -20.98 2.33 -6.57
N MET A 261 -20.65 3.44 -7.23
CA MET A 261 -20.78 4.79 -6.66
C MET A 261 -22.09 5.49 -7.06
N GLY A 262 -22.84 4.94 -8.01
CA GLY A 262 -24.05 5.52 -8.58
C GLY A 262 -23.81 6.87 -9.26
N ARG A 263 -22.66 7.06 -9.93
CA ARG A 263 -22.20 8.37 -10.43
C ARG A 263 -21.67 8.32 -11.87
N PRO A 264 -21.88 9.40 -12.65
CA PRO A 264 -21.17 9.57 -13.92
C PRO A 264 -19.69 9.82 -13.66
N ALA A 265 -18.85 9.39 -14.60
CA ALA A 265 -17.41 9.48 -14.55
C ALA A 265 -16.85 10.14 -15.81
N THR A 266 -15.77 10.90 -15.67
CA THR A 266 -15.06 11.55 -16.77
C THR A 266 -13.61 11.10 -16.83
N TRP A 267 -13.08 10.92 -18.04
CA TRP A 267 -11.64 10.87 -18.28
C TRP A 267 -11.15 12.30 -18.45
N TRP A 268 -10.49 12.85 -17.42
CA TRP A 268 -10.13 14.27 -17.43
C TRP A 268 -9.05 14.57 -18.47
N ILE A 269 -7.91 13.88 -18.38
CA ILE A 269 -6.86 13.91 -19.40
C ILE A 269 -6.75 12.50 -19.96
N SER A 270 -7.06 12.30 -21.24
CA SER A 270 -6.93 10.99 -21.90
C SER A 270 -6.03 11.07 -23.11
N THR A 271 -5.55 9.94 -23.59
CA THR A 271 -4.96 9.86 -24.93
C THR A 271 -6.06 9.75 -25.99
N ALA A 272 -5.75 10.17 -27.22
CA ALA A 272 -6.51 9.78 -28.38
C ALA A 272 -6.33 8.27 -28.61
N PHE A 273 -7.38 7.60 -29.07
CA PHE A 273 -7.29 6.19 -29.44
C PHE A 273 -6.30 5.98 -30.59
N GLN A 274 -5.64 4.84 -30.58
CA GLN A 274 -4.57 4.44 -31.51
C GLN A 274 -3.45 5.47 -31.60
N SER A 275 -3.12 6.10 -30.47
CA SER A 275 -2.02 7.07 -30.41
C SER A 275 -0.70 6.42 -29.98
N GLU A 276 0.41 7.13 -30.14
CA GLU A 276 1.72 6.63 -29.74
C GLU A 276 2.69 7.76 -29.35
N ASN A 277 3.74 7.42 -28.60
CA ASN A 277 4.86 8.32 -28.31
C ASN A 277 4.38 9.61 -27.60
N ILE A 278 3.76 9.44 -26.42
CA ILE A 278 3.19 10.54 -25.63
C ILE A 278 3.90 10.61 -24.29
N ARG A 279 4.22 11.83 -23.83
CA ARG A 279 4.89 12.04 -22.53
C ARG A 279 4.25 13.13 -21.69
N ILE A 280 4.20 12.96 -20.37
CA ILE A 280 3.87 14.01 -19.39
C ILE A 280 4.98 14.04 -18.33
N TYR A 281 5.73 15.13 -18.21
CA TYR A 281 6.91 15.16 -17.35
C TYR A 281 7.16 16.52 -16.71
N GLY A 282 8.00 16.53 -15.68
CA GLY A 282 8.43 17.73 -14.97
C GLY A 282 8.18 17.63 -13.47
N ARG A 283 7.91 18.77 -12.82
CA ARG A 283 7.64 18.87 -11.37
C ARG A 283 6.37 19.66 -11.08
N GLY A 284 5.43 19.62 -12.03
CA GLY A 284 4.11 20.20 -11.89
C GLY A 284 3.12 19.32 -11.13
N THR A 285 1.89 19.81 -11.02
CA THR A 285 0.80 19.14 -10.31
C THR A 285 -0.45 19.00 -11.19
N ILE A 286 -1.03 17.81 -11.22
CA ILE A 286 -2.37 17.51 -11.75
C ILE A 286 -3.30 17.32 -10.56
N ASP A 287 -4.16 18.31 -10.32
CA ASP A 287 -5.09 18.35 -9.19
C ASP A 287 -6.51 18.14 -9.69
N GLY A 288 -7.10 17.00 -9.36
CA GLY A 288 -8.44 16.64 -9.81
C GLY A 288 -9.55 17.52 -9.28
N ASN A 289 -9.33 18.26 -8.17
CA ASN A 289 -10.37 18.96 -7.42
C ASN A 289 -11.62 18.05 -7.24
N GLY A 290 -11.35 16.76 -7.00
CA GLY A 290 -12.32 15.68 -7.14
C GLY A 290 -13.47 15.81 -6.16
N GLN A 291 -13.20 16.26 -4.93
CA GLN A 291 -14.27 16.48 -3.94
C GLN A 291 -15.28 17.51 -4.43
N ALA A 292 -14.83 18.61 -5.05
CA ALA A 292 -15.73 19.62 -5.60
C ALA A 292 -16.57 19.05 -6.75
N LEU A 293 -15.97 18.25 -7.64
CA LEU A 293 -16.69 17.59 -8.75
C LEU A 293 -17.70 16.57 -8.23
N HIS A 294 -17.32 15.81 -7.20
CA HIS A 294 -18.17 14.85 -6.51
C HIS A 294 -19.38 15.53 -5.85
N ASP A 295 -19.19 16.73 -5.31
CA ASP A 295 -20.24 17.45 -4.59
C ASP A 295 -21.10 18.36 -5.47
N ASP A 296 -20.70 18.64 -6.71
CA ASP A 296 -21.48 19.43 -7.65
C ASP A 296 -22.71 18.69 -8.19
N LYS A 297 -23.77 18.68 -7.38
CA LYS A 297 -25.06 18.06 -7.71
C LYS A 297 -25.97 19.00 -8.52
N SER A 298 -25.49 20.17 -8.93
CA SER A 298 -26.32 21.25 -9.45
C SER A 298 -27.06 20.90 -10.75
N THR A 299 -26.52 19.97 -11.56
CA THR A 299 -27.07 19.62 -12.88
C THR A 299 -27.77 18.27 -12.94
N ASN A 300 -27.36 17.31 -12.11
CA ASN A 300 -27.78 15.91 -12.23
C ASN A 300 -28.22 15.29 -10.89
N GLY A 301 -28.17 16.03 -9.77
CA GLY A 301 -28.50 15.55 -8.43
C GLY A 301 -27.53 14.53 -7.83
N LYS A 302 -26.53 14.06 -8.60
CA LYS A 302 -25.60 12.99 -8.23
C LYS A 302 -24.19 13.52 -7.98
N GLY A 303 -23.71 14.49 -8.75
CA GLY A 303 -22.29 14.84 -8.86
C GLY A 303 -21.62 14.09 -10.02
N MET A 304 -20.28 14.13 -10.09
CA MET A 304 -19.47 13.36 -11.03
C MET A 304 -18.15 12.95 -10.38
N ILE A 305 -17.50 11.91 -10.88
CA ILE A 305 -16.14 11.50 -10.48
C ILE A 305 -15.18 11.63 -11.66
N ASN A 306 -13.89 11.69 -11.40
CA ASN A 306 -12.86 11.82 -12.43
C ASN A 306 -11.77 10.77 -12.30
N ASN A 307 -11.43 10.18 -13.44
CA ASN A 307 -10.09 9.66 -13.68
C ASN A 307 -9.23 10.85 -14.12
N LEU A 308 -8.04 11.00 -13.55
CA LEU A 308 -7.20 12.17 -13.79
C LEU A 308 -6.38 12.04 -15.07
N VAL A 309 -5.70 10.91 -15.24
CA VAL A 309 -4.91 10.60 -16.45
C VAL A 309 -5.27 9.20 -16.93
N VAL A 310 -5.67 9.09 -18.20
CA VAL A 310 -6.13 7.85 -18.81
C VAL A 310 -5.39 7.58 -20.12
N PRO A 311 -4.21 6.92 -20.07
CA PRO A 311 -3.58 6.34 -21.25
C PRO A 311 -4.46 5.19 -21.75
N ILE A 312 -5.24 5.45 -22.80
CA ILE A 312 -6.20 4.53 -23.39
C ILE A 312 -5.87 4.32 -24.86
N ASP A 313 -5.71 3.05 -25.25
CA ASP A 313 -5.38 2.62 -26.61
C ASP A 313 -4.21 3.42 -27.19
N THR A 314 -3.11 3.40 -26.44
CA THR A 314 -1.89 4.13 -26.77
C THR A 314 -0.67 3.24 -26.61
N THR A 315 0.42 3.57 -27.30
CA THR A 315 1.71 2.89 -27.13
C THR A 315 2.85 3.87 -26.85
N HIS A 316 3.91 3.43 -26.17
CA HIS A 316 5.05 4.29 -25.83
C HIS A 316 4.60 5.55 -25.06
N PHE A 317 3.95 5.33 -23.91
CA PHE A 317 3.48 6.41 -23.03
C PHE A 317 4.39 6.55 -21.80
N GLU A 318 4.83 7.77 -21.50
CA GLU A 318 5.65 8.04 -20.33
C GLU A 318 5.06 9.14 -19.43
N MET A 319 5.07 8.92 -18.12
CA MET A 319 4.75 9.95 -17.12
C MET A 319 5.78 10.00 -16.00
N GLU A 320 6.40 11.15 -15.81
CA GLU A 320 7.53 11.29 -14.88
C GLU A 320 7.43 12.52 -13.95
N GLY A 321 7.63 12.32 -12.65
CA GLY A 321 7.91 13.40 -11.70
C GLY A 321 6.70 14.21 -11.23
N ILE A 322 5.52 13.97 -11.82
CA ILE A 322 4.31 14.72 -11.55
C ILE A 322 3.71 14.37 -10.19
N VAL A 323 3.20 15.39 -9.50
CA VAL A 323 2.27 15.21 -8.37
C VAL A 323 0.86 15.08 -8.94
N ILE A 324 0.21 13.94 -8.67
CA ILE A 324 -1.20 13.70 -8.97
C ILE A 324 -1.95 13.75 -7.66
N ARG A 325 -3.02 14.54 -7.56
CA ARG A 325 -3.77 14.64 -6.30
C ARG A 325 -5.26 14.83 -6.47
N GLU A 326 -5.97 14.42 -5.43
CA GLU A 326 -7.39 14.72 -5.21
C GLU A 326 -8.33 14.17 -6.32
N SER A 327 -8.15 12.91 -6.72
CA SER A 327 -9.11 12.22 -7.61
C SER A 327 -10.36 11.75 -6.87
N ALA A 328 -11.53 11.88 -7.49
CA ALA A 328 -12.80 11.35 -6.96
C ALA A 328 -13.15 9.93 -7.44
N GLY A 329 -12.26 9.34 -8.24
CA GLY A 329 -12.27 7.94 -8.67
C GLY A 329 -10.83 7.48 -8.88
N TRP A 330 -10.63 6.42 -9.65
CA TRP A 330 -9.32 5.86 -9.98
C TRP A 330 -8.43 6.92 -10.66
N ALA A 331 -7.30 7.31 -10.04
CA ALA A 331 -6.59 8.51 -10.44
C ALA A 331 -5.88 8.34 -11.80
N VAL A 332 -5.04 7.31 -11.94
CA VAL A 332 -4.40 6.94 -13.20
C VAL A 332 -4.93 5.59 -13.65
N VAL A 333 -5.45 5.50 -14.87
CA VAL A 333 -5.99 4.24 -15.40
C VAL A 333 -5.42 3.99 -16.79
N THR A 334 -4.61 2.95 -16.95
CA THR A 334 -4.19 2.51 -18.28
C THR A 334 -5.24 1.57 -18.84
N VAL A 335 -5.54 1.67 -20.14
CA VAL A 335 -6.56 0.84 -20.78
C VAL A 335 -6.05 0.38 -22.13
N ARG A 336 -5.89 -0.93 -22.34
CA ARG A 336 -5.53 -1.54 -23.65
C ARG A 336 -4.37 -0.82 -24.33
N SER A 337 -3.34 -0.59 -23.54
CA SER A 337 -2.14 0.15 -23.95
C SER A 337 -0.92 -0.73 -23.76
N ASP A 338 0.13 -0.44 -24.51
CA ASP A 338 1.37 -1.23 -24.53
C ASP A 338 2.60 -0.31 -24.42
N ASP A 339 3.67 -0.75 -23.75
CA ASP A 339 4.87 0.05 -23.46
C ASP A 339 4.56 1.36 -22.71
N LEU A 340 4.34 1.24 -21.40
CA LEU A 340 4.03 2.38 -20.52
C LEU A 340 5.03 2.49 -19.38
N VAL A 341 5.48 3.72 -19.11
CA VAL A 341 6.45 4.01 -18.06
C VAL A 341 5.95 5.13 -17.15
N PHE A 342 5.89 4.85 -15.86
CA PHE A 342 5.50 5.79 -14.81
C PHE A 342 6.65 5.87 -13.79
N ARG A 343 7.28 7.03 -13.64
CA ARG A 343 8.44 7.20 -12.75
C ARG A 343 8.30 8.40 -11.83
N ASN A 344 8.84 8.31 -10.62
CA ASN A 344 8.93 9.44 -9.71
C ASN A 344 7.53 10.05 -9.41
N LEU A 345 6.49 9.21 -9.28
CA LEU A 345 5.11 9.68 -9.13
C LEU A 345 4.69 9.84 -7.67
N LYS A 346 3.92 10.89 -7.42
CA LYS A 346 3.28 11.16 -6.13
C LYS A 346 1.77 11.12 -6.32
N LEU A 347 1.11 10.04 -5.91
CA LEU A 347 -0.34 9.85 -6.00
C LEU A 347 -0.96 10.22 -4.65
N PHE A 348 -1.25 11.51 -4.45
CA PHE A 348 -1.70 12.10 -3.19
C PHE A 348 -3.21 12.32 -3.18
N ASN A 349 -3.95 11.28 -2.82
CA ASN A 349 -5.40 11.33 -2.64
C ASN A 349 -5.81 11.48 -1.16
N SER A 350 -7.08 11.84 -0.98
CA SER A 350 -7.72 11.90 0.33
C SER A 350 -8.06 10.49 0.81
N LEU A 351 -7.71 10.15 2.05
CA LEU A 351 -8.18 8.92 2.71
C LEU A 351 -9.66 8.97 3.12
N GLY A 352 -10.38 10.04 2.78
CA GLY A 352 -11.80 10.25 3.10
C GLY A 352 -12.74 10.28 1.90
N MET A 353 -12.27 9.90 0.71
CA MET A 353 -13.05 9.91 -0.54
C MET A 353 -13.03 8.52 -1.18
N GLY A 354 -14.19 7.97 -1.51
CA GLY A 354 -14.34 6.55 -1.88
C GLY A 354 -13.81 6.20 -3.28
N GLU A 355 -13.34 4.95 -3.44
CA GLU A 355 -12.87 4.34 -4.69
C GLU A 355 -11.89 5.21 -5.50
N ASN A 356 -10.96 5.86 -4.80
CA ASN A 356 -9.98 6.80 -5.35
C ASN A 356 -8.57 6.21 -5.43
N ASP A 357 -8.50 5.01 -6.01
CA ASP A 357 -7.31 4.23 -6.32
C ASP A 357 -6.19 5.11 -6.91
N GLY A 358 -4.94 4.74 -6.66
CA GLY A 358 -3.76 5.46 -7.15
C GLY A 358 -3.53 5.24 -8.64
N ILE A 359 -3.12 4.02 -9.00
CA ILE A 359 -2.92 3.62 -10.39
C ILE A 359 -3.47 2.20 -10.64
N ASP A 360 -4.28 2.09 -11.69
CA ASP A 360 -4.91 0.85 -12.15
C ASP A 360 -4.42 0.50 -13.55
N ILE A 361 -3.70 -0.61 -13.66
CA ILE A 361 -3.28 -1.16 -14.96
C ILE A 361 -4.40 -2.05 -15.48
N CYS A 362 -5.20 -1.55 -16.43
CA CYS A 362 -6.33 -2.28 -16.99
C CYS A 362 -6.04 -2.79 -18.40
N GLU A 363 -6.08 -4.12 -18.58
CA GLU A 363 -5.94 -4.76 -19.89
C GLU A 363 -4.74 -4.25 -20.71
N SER A 364 -3.64 -3.89 -20.05
CA SER A 364 -2.46 -3.27 -20.65
C SER A 364 -1.25 -4.16 -20.48
N GLN A 365 -0.25 -4.01 -21.35
CA GLN A 365 0.96 -4.83 -21.33
C GLN A 365 2.23 -3.98 -21.32
N ASP A 366 3.33 -4.59 -20.88
CA ASP A 366 4.66 -3.99 -20.86
C ASP A 366 4.67 -2.65 -20.09
N VAL A 367 4.29 -2.71 -18.81
CA VAL A 367 4.10 -1.53 -17.95
C VAL A 367 5.10 -1.50 -16.81
N ILE A 368 5.73 -0.34 -16.58
CA ILE A 368 6.63 -0.09 -15.46
C ILE A 368 6.10 1.07 -14.61
N VAL A 369 5.94 0.84 -13.32
CA VAL A 369 5.71 1.87 -12.29
C VAL A 369 6.87 1.82 -11.31
N GLN A 370 7.70 2.87 -11.27
CA GLN A 370 8.93 2.87 -10.47
C GLN A 370 9.09 4.16 -9.64
N ASN A 371 9.65 4.03 -8.44
CA ASN A 371 9.91 5.15 -7.52
C ASN A 371 8.66 6.01 -7.29
N ALA A 372 7.62 5.40 -6.70
CA ALA A 372 6.31 6.02 -6.58
C ALA A 372 5.73 5.89 -5.16
N ILE A 373 5.05 6.95 -4.69
CA ILE A 373 4.28 6.90 -3.44
C ILE A 373 2.80 7.05 -3.75
N GLY A 374 1.99 6.10 -3.27
CA GLY A 374 0.55 6.11 -3.38
C GLY A 374 -0.15 6.20 -2.03
N ILE A 375 -0.91 7.28 -1.85
CA ILE A 375 -1.75 7.53 -0.68
C ILE A 375 -3.19 7.70 -1.16
N SER A 376 -4.05 6.72 -0.91
CA SER A 376 -5.44 6.68 -1.39
C SER A 376 -6.33 5.97 -0.38
N LEU A 377 -7.63 6.28 -0.34
CA LEU A 377 -8.56 5.50 0.49
C LEU A 377 -8.58 4.06 0.00
N ASP A 378 -8.66 3.89 -1.32
CA ASP A 378 -8.66 2.61 -2.02
C ASP A 378 -7.25 2.20 -2.47
N ASP A 379 -7.12 1.23 -3.38
CA ASP A 379 -5.84 0.61 -3.73
C ASP A 379 -4.83 1.60 -4.34
N PRO A 380 -3.62 1.75 -3.77
CA PRO A 380 -2.59 2.59 -4.38
C PRO A 380 -2.06 2.03 -5.69
N PHE A 381 -1.88 0.71 -5.77
CA PHE A 381 -1.29 0.01 -6.92
C PHE A 381 -2.11 -1.24 -7.25
N SER A 382 -2.75 -1.26 -8.42
CA SER A 382 -3.60 -2.39 -8.81
C SER A 382 -3.54 -2.77 -10.29
N THR A 383 -3.91 -4.02 -10.58
CA THR A 383 -4.15 -4.51 -11.95
C THR A 383 -5.57 -5.07 -12.08
N LYS A 384 -6.24 -4.79 -13.20
CA LYS A 384 -7.63 -5.18 -13.44
C LYS A 384 -7.85 -5.58 -14.90
N SER A 385 -8.91 -6.35 -15.15
CA SER A 385 -9.32 -6.73 -16.51
C SER A 385 -10.84 -6.88 -16.56
N TRP A 386 -11.46 -6.33 -17.59
CA TRP A 386 -12.91 -6.23 -17.70
C TRP A 386 -13.40 -6.72 -19.07
N LYS A 387 -14.61 -7.26 -19.13
CA LYS A 387 -15.26 -7.58 -20.40
C LYS A 387 -15.91 -6.32 -20.97
N SER A 388 -16.11 -6.32 -22.29
CA SER A 388 -16.61 -5.18 -23.05
C SER A 388 -18.02 -4.70 -22.69
N ASP A 389 -18.81 -5.48 -21.93
CA ASP A 389 -20.17 -5.15 -21.50
C ASP A 389 -20.28 -4.77 -20.00
N THR A 390 -19.17 -4.40 -19.36
CA THR A 390 -19.17 -3.81 -18.00
C THR A 390 -19.51 -2.31 -18.03
N ASP A 391 -19.97 -1.75 -16.92
CA ASP A 391 -20.30 -0.32 -16.81
C ASP A 391 -19.11 0.60 -17.17
N ILE A 392 -17.91 0.21 -16.76
CA ILE A 392 -16.67 0.92 -17.05
C ILE A 392 -16.23 0.80 -18.53
N ALA A 393 -16.33 -0.38 -19.13
CA ALA A 393 -15.86 -0.60 -20.51
C ALA A 393 -16.92 -0.27 -21.57
N SER A 394 -18.21 -0.40 -21.25
CA SER A 394 -19.35 -0.18 -22.15
C SER A 394 -20.03 1.17 -21.96
N GLY A 395 -19.38 2.08 -21.22
CA GLY A 395 -19.87 3.42 -20.94
C GLY A 395 -20.23 4.23 -22.21
N ARG A 396 -20.57 5.51 -22.01
CA ARG A 396 -20.93 6.40 -23.14
C ARG A 396 -19.85 6.49 -24.22
N VAL A 397 -18.60 6.39 -23.80
CA VAL A 397 -17.44 6.20 -24.66
C VAL A 397 -16.85 4.83 -24.34
N PRO A 398 -17.12 3.79 -25.15
CA PRO A 398 -16.61 2.45 -24.89
C PRO A 398 -15.10 2.37 -25.01
N TRP A 399 -14.50 1.42 -24.29
CA TRP A 399 -13.09 1.06 -24.49
C TRP A 399 -12.89 0.53 -25.91
N PRO A 400 -11.91 1.05 -26.67
CA PRO A 400 -11.67 0.62 -28.05
C PRO A 400 -11.06 -0.78 -28.09
N GLY A 401 -11.25 -1.52 -29.18
CA GLY A 401 -10.71 -2.87 -29.35
C GLY A 401 -11.46 -3.96 -28.57
N ASN A 402 -10.89 -5.17 -28.58
CA ASN A 402 -11.40 -6.32 -27.84
C ASN A 402 -10.77 -6.35 -26.44
N PRO A 403 -11.37 -7.06 -25.46
CA PRO A 403 -10.75 -7.24 -24.16
C PRO A 403 -9.40 -7.94 -24.23
N GLU A 404 -8.42 -7.46 -23.47
CA GLU A 404 -7.03 -7.94 -23.52
C GLU A 404 -6.53 -8.43 -22.14
N PRO A 405 -5.55 -9.34 -22.10
CA PRO A 405 -4.91 -9.72 -20.84
C PRO A 405 -4.07 -8.56 -20.24
N VAL A 406 -3.78 -8.65 -18.94
CA VAL A 406 -2.70 -7.85 -18.33
C VAL A 406 -1.43 -8.70 -18.34
N ARG A 407 -0.32 -8.19 -18.88
CA ARG A 407 0.93 -8.96 -18.93
C ARG A 407 2.19 -8.12 -18.82
N ASN A 408 3.22 -8.63 -18.14
CA ASN A 408 4.54 -7.99 -18.01
C ASN A 408 4.41 -6.60 -17.36
N VAL A 409 4.00 -6.60 -16.09
CA VAL A 409 3.81 -5.39 -15.29
C VAL A 409 4.78 -5.39 -14.12
N LEU A 410 5.56 -4.33 -13.97
CA LEU A 410 6.49 -4.14 -12.86
C LEU A 410 6.07 -2.93 -12.03
N PHE A 411 5.82 -3.15 -10.74
CA PHE A 411 5.81 -2.12 -9.70
C PHE A 411 7.09 -2.27 -8.88
N GLU A 412 7.96 -1.27 -8.90
CA GLU A 412 9.26 -1.33 -8.23
C GLU A 412 9.53 -0.07 -7.40
N ASP A 413 10.04 -0.27 -6.18
CA ASP A 413 10.44 0.83 -5.30
C ASP A 413 9.28 1.79 -5.01
N THR A 414 8.20 1.25 -4.46
CA THR A 414 6.96 1.99 -4.23
C THR A 414 6.54 2.00 -2.75
N ILE A 415 5.80 3.03 -2.33
CA ILE A 415 5.24 3.12 -0.97
C ILE A 415 3.72 3.20 -1.04
N ALA A 416 3.03 2.28 -0.38
CA ALA A 416 1.59 2.21 -0.30
C ALA A 416 1.08 2.66 1.09
N TRP A 417 0.15 3.61 1.11
CA TRP A 417 -0.64 3.99 2.28
C TRP A 417 -2.12 4.03 1.92
N THR A 418 -2.90 3.12 2.48
CA THR A 418 -4.32 2.98 2.17
C THR A 418 -5.17 2.53 3.35
N LEU A 419 -6.49 2.60 3.21
CA LEU A 419 -7.46 1.90 4.08
C LEU A 419 -7.97 0.59 3.43
N CYS A 420 -7.45 0.24 2.25
CA CYS A 420 -7.81 -0.89 1.41
C CYS A 420 -6.61 -1.84 1.24
N TYR A 421 -6.33 -2.32 0.02
CA TYR A 421 -5.19 -3.19 -0.29
C TYR A 421 -4.00 -2.39 -0.78
N GLY A 422 -2.81 -2.62 -0.21
CA GLY A 422 -1.58 -1.90 -0.59
C GLY A 422 -1.14 -2.21 -2.02
N TYR A 423 -1.08 -3.50 -2.36
CA TYR A 423 -0.75 -4.02 -3.68
C TYR A 423 -1.75 -5.09 -4.08
N LYS A 424 -2.46 -4.92 -5.20
CA LYS A 424 -3.56 -5.82 -5.57
C LYS A 424 -3.55 -6.25 -7.03
N VAL A 425 -3.71 -7.56 -7.25
CA VAL A 425 -4.17 -8.12 -8.54
C VAL A 425 -5.67 -8.40 -8.41
N GLY A 426 -6.51 -7.75 -9.23
CA GLY A 426 -7.97 -7.76 -9.13
C GLY A 426 -8.56 -6.42 -8.64
N GLN A 427 -9.86 -6.28 -8.35
CA GLN A 427 -10.89 -7.31 -8.28
C GLN A 427 -11.30 -7.89 -9.63
N GLY A 428 -11.34 -7.11 -10.72
CA GLY A 428 -11.80 -7.60 -12.03
C GLY A 428 -10.77 -8.52 -12.68
N VAL A 429 -11.10 -9.81 -12.83
CA VAL A 429 -10.26 -10.82 -13.50
C VAL A 429 -11.02 -11.49 -14.64
N MET A 430 -11.48 -10.69 -15.60
CA MET A 430 -12.24 -11.16 -16.77
C MET A 430 -11.34 -11.69 -17.89
N GLN A 431 -10.09 -11.23 -17.95
CA GLN A 431 -9.04 -11.74 -18.85
C GLN A 431 -7.87 -12.24 -18.00
N ASN A 432 -6.95 -12.98 -18.63
CA ASN A 432 -5.78 -13.49 -17.92
C ASN A 432 -4.90 -12.33 -17.45
N GLN A 433 -4.29 -12.49 -16.27
CA GLN A 433 -3.31 -11.56 -15.72
C GLN A 433 -2.05 -12.34 -15.36
N SER A 434 -0.90 -11.99 -15.95
CA SER A 434 0.32 -12.77 -15.74
C SER A 434 1.63 -12.01 -15.88
N ASP A 435 2.71 -12.51 -15.30
CA ASP A 435 4.02 -11.84 -15.26
C ASP A 435 3.87 -10.44 -14.64
N ILE A 436 3.40 -10.43 -13.38
CA ILE A 436 3.19 -9.23 -12.58
C ILE A 436 4.15 -9.27 -11.41
N VAL A 437 5.00 -8.26 -11.29
CA VAL A 437 6.04 -8.17 -10.27
C VAL A 437 5.82 -6.94 -9.40
N PHE A 438 5.73 -7.16 -8.10
CA PHE A 438 5.86 -6.14 -7.08
C PHE A 438 7.21 -6.34 -6.40
N ARG A 439 8.13 -5.37 -6.51
CA ARG A 439 9.49 -5.49 -5.99
C ARG A 439 9.90 -4.27 -5.17
N ASN A 440 10.65 -4.50 -4.09
CA ASN A 440 11.24 -3.44 -3.27
C ASN A 440 10.18 -2.45 -2.71
N GLY A 441 8.92 -2.86 -2.63
CA GLY A 441 7.83 -2.01 -2.17
C GLY A 441 7.67 -2.02 -0.65
N VAL A 442 6.96 -1.01 -0.15
CA VAL A 442 6.65 -0.81 1.26
C VAL A 442 5.15 -0.66 1.42
N VAL A 443 4.56 -1.38 2.35
CA VAL A 443 3.21 -1.09 2.87
C VAL A 443 3.41 -0.31 4.16
N TYR A 444 3.30 1.02 4.08
CA TYR A 444 3.39 1.87 5.26
C TYR A 444 2.21 1.63 6.19
N LYS A 445 0.99 1.58 5.62
CA LYS A 445 -0.24 1.28 6.33
C LYS A 445 -1.32 0.81 5.35
N ALA A 446 -1.97 -0.31 5.62
CA ALA A 446 -3.09 -0.83 4.81
C ALA A 446 -4.04 -1.68 5.65
N ALA A 447 -5.25 -1.95 5.15
CA ALA A 447 -6.08 -3.03 5.70
C ALA A 447 -5.54 -4.39 5.25
N VAL A 448 -5.02 -4.49 4.02
CA VAL A 448 -4.34 -5.69 3.53
C VAL A 448 -3.05 -5.29 2.83
N GLY A 449 -1.95 -5.96 3.14
CA GLY A 449 -0.65 -5.67 2.52
C GLY A 449 -0.62 -6.03 1.04
N PHE A 450 -0.69 -7.33 0.75
CA PHE A 450 -0.66 -7.89 -0.60
C PHE A 450 -1.93 -8.68 -0.88
N ALA A 451 -2.48 -8.58 -2.09
CA ALA A 451 -3.60 -9.42 -2.47
C ALA A 451 -3.61 -9.87 -3.92
N ILE A 452 -4.08 -11.10 -4.11
CA ILE A 452 -4.74 -11.53 -5.33
C ILE A 452 -6.21 -11.73 -4.97
N HIS A 453 -7.02 -10.74 -5.32
CA HIS A 453 -8.46 -10.73 -5.08
C HIS A 453 -9.15 -11.07 -6.40
N HIS A 454 -9.15 -12.36 -6.75
CA HIS A 454 -9.75 -12.81 -8.00
C HIS A 454 -11.27 -12.78 -7.89
N LYS A 455 -11.90 -11.84 -8.60
CA LYS A 455 -13.35 -11.67 -8.61
C LYS A 455 -13.84 -11.36 -10.02
N TYR A 456 -15.13 -11.57 -10.24
CA TYR A 456 -15.82 -11.16 -11.46
C TYR A 456 -15.14 -11.60 -12.76
N GLY A 457 -15.01 -12.90 -13.04
CA GLY A 457 -14.53 -13.34 -14.35
C GLY A 457 -13.85 -14.71 -14.35
N THR A 458 -13.52 -15.23 -15.53
CA THR A 458 -12.91 -16.56 -15.71
C THR A 458 -11.44 -16.51 -16.09
N GLY A 459 -10.83 -15.33 -16.15
CA GLY A 459 -9.41 -15.19 -16.48
C GLY A 459 -8.54 -15.91 -15.44
N ALA A 460 -7.41 -16.49 -15.83
CA ALA A 460 -6.45 -17.04 -14.88
C ALA A 460 -5.52 -15.93 -14.35
N VAL A 461 -5.08 -16.05 -13.10
CA VAL A 461 -3.96 -15.25 -12.59
C VAL A 461 -2.74 -16.17 -12.45
N SER A 462 -1.62 -15.82 -13.08
CA SER A 462 -0.42 -16.67 -12.98
C SER A 462 0.90 -15.93 -13.12
N ASP A 463 2.01 -16.45 -12.57
CA ASP A 463 3.32 -15.77 -12.59
C ASP A 463 3.23 -14.38 -11.94
N VAL A 464 2.86 -14.37 -10.65
CA VAL A 464 2.82 -13.16 -9.84
C VAL A 464 3.90 -13.25 -8.77
N ARG A 465 4.71 -12.19 -8.66
CA ARG A 465 5.89 -12.16 -7.82
C ARG A 465 5.85 -10.98 -6.86
N PHE A 466 6.03 -11.26 -5.58
CA PHE A 466 6.25 -10.27 -4.52
C PHE A 466 7.68 -10.46 -4.01
N GLU A 467 8.56 -9.48 -4.19
CA GLU A 467 10.00 -9.63 -3.97
C GLU A 467 10.55 -8.48 -3.11
N SER A 468 11.26 -8.78 -2.00
CA SER A 468 11.95 -7.76 -1.19
C SER A 468 11.02 -6.67 -0.63
N MET A 469 9.84 -7.07 -0.15
CA MET A 469 8.80 -6.15 0.33
C MET A 469 8.83 -5.99 1.86
N ASP A 470 8.43 -4.82 2.37
CA ASP A 470 8.31 -4.53 3.82
C ASP A 470 6.87 -4.14 4.19
N VAL A 471 6.24 -4.86 5.11
CA VAL A 471 4.88 -4.59 5.61
C VAL A 471 4.96 -4.03 7.03
N GLU A 472 4.65 -2.74 7.20
CA GLU A 472 4.91 -2.03 8.44
C GLU A 472 3.76 -1.98 9.44
N ASP A 473 2.54 -1.74 8.95
CA ASP A 473 1.33 -1.54 9.74
C ASP A 473 0.13 -2.11 8.96
N ILE A 474 -0.53 -3.11 9.52
CA ILE A 474 -1.78 -3.65 8.99
C ILE A 474 -2.88 -3.29 9.97
N SER A 475 -3.49 -2.13 9.74
CA SER A 475 -4.56 -1.63 10.59
C SER A 475 -5.73 -1.10 9.79
N GLY A 476 -6.91 -1.33 10.35
CA GLY A 476 -8.15 -1.21 9.62
C GLY A 476 -8.59 -2.57 9.08
N LYS A 477 -9.78 -2.56 8.48
CA LYS A 477 -10.39 -3.73 7.87
C LYS A 477 -10.99 -3.29 6.54
N ASN A 478 -10.83 -4.12 5.52
CA ASN A 478 -11.60 -3.99 4.30
C ASN A 478 -12.38 -5.28 4.08
N GLU A 479 -13.71 -5.16 4.06
CA GLU A 479 -14.62 -6.29 4.27
C GLU A 479 -14.23 -7.04 5.57
N ASP A 480 -13.96 -8.33 5.51
CA ASP A 480 -13.51 -9.17 6.61
C ASP A 480 -11.98 -9.35 6.65
N ASN A 481 -11.21 -8.55 5.89
CA ASN A 481 -9.78 -8.71 5.72
C ASN A 481 -8.98 -7.65 6.48
N SER A 482 -8.05 -8.13 7.30
CA SER A 482 -7.02 -7.37 8.01
C SER A 482 -5.78 -8.25 8.13
N ALA A 483 -4.98 -8.35 7.06
CA ALA A 483 -3.88 -9.31 7.00
C ALA A 483 -2.72 -8.81 6.13
N TRP A 484 -1.50 -9.24 6.42
CA TRP A 484 -0.35 -8.91 5.58
C TRP A 484 -0.50 -9.41 4.13
N MET A 485 -1.19 -10.55 3.93
CA MET A 485 -1.45 -11.12 2.62
C MET A 485 -2.76 -11.91 2.52
N THR A 486 -3.45 -11.80 1.38
CA THR A 486 -4.63 -12.63 1.05
C THR A 486 -4.64 -13.07 -0.40
N LEU A 487 -4.75 -14.37 -0.65
CA LEU A 487 -4.99 -14.97 -1.97
C LEU A 487 -6.37 -15.63 -1.95
N PHE A 488 -7.30 -15.13 -2.77
CA PHE A 488 -8.63 -15.70 -2.77
C PHE A 488 -9.40 -15.46 -4.06
N THR A 489 -10.31 -16.39 -4.33
CA THR A 489 -11.16 -16.41 -5.51
C THR A 489 -12.63 -16.31 -5.11
N VAL A 490 -13.41 -15.48 -5.82
CA VAL A 490 -14.83 -15.26 -5.53
C VAL A 490 -15.65 -15.24 -6.83
N ASN A 491 -16.57 -16.19 -6.99
CA ASN A 491 -17.56 -16.18 -8.10
C ASN A 491 -18.68 -15.17 -7.84
N ALA A 492 -18.34 -13.88 -7.81
CA ALA A 492 -19.29 -12.81 -7.56
C ALA A 492 -20.12 -12.50 -8.83
N GLY A 493 -21.43 -12.31 -8.64
CA GLY A 493 -22.36 -12.00 -9.72
C GLY A 493 -22.53 -13.13 -10.74
N ASN A 494 -22.14 -14.37 -10.41
CA ASN A 494 -22.15 -15.53 -11.31
C ASN A 494 -21.34 -15.31 -12.61
N ASN A 495 -20.27 -14.52 -12.54
CA ASN A 495 -19.41 -14.22 -13.69
C ASN A 495 -18.31 -15.28 -13.92
N GLY A 496 -18.31 -16.35 -13.12
CA GLY A 496 -17.28 -17.38 -13.14
C GLY A 496 -16.06 -16.99 -12.30
N VAL A 497 -15.11 -17.93 -12.25
CA VAL A 497 -13.86 -17.83 -11.50
C VAL A 497 -12.79 -18.65 -12.21
N GLY A 498 -11.57 -18.14 -12.28
CA GLY A 498 -10.40 -18.81 -12.86
C GLY A 498 -9.36 -19.15 -11.79
N PRO A 499 -8.40 -20.05 -12.08
CA PRO A 499 -7.38 -20.46 -11.12
C PRO A 499 -6.36 -19.35 -10.84
N ILE A 500 -5.67 -19.48 -9.70
CA ILE A 500 -4.48 -18.68 -9.33
C ILE A 500 -3.29 -19.65 -9.25
N SER A 501 -2.20 -19.40 -9.98
CA SER A 501 -1.05 -20.33 -9.98
C SER A 501 0.33 -19.70 -10.22
N ASP A 502 1.44 -20.37 -9.91
CA ASP A 502 2.82 -19.84 -10.06
C ASP A 502 2.97 -18.48 -9.35
N ILE A 503 2.76 -18.50 -8.03
CA ILE A 503 2.86 -17.31 -7.19
C ILE A 503 4.13 -17.42 -6.36
N ARG A 504 5.00 -16.41 -6.43
CA ARG A 504 6.28 -16.39 -5.71
C ARG A 504 6.33 -15.23 -4.75
N ILE A 505 6.57 -15.54 -3.49
CA ILE A 505 6.64 -14.56 -2.40
C ILE A 505 8.01 -14.73 -1.77
N LYS A 506 8.87 -13.72 -1.92
CA LYS A 506 10.28 -13.85 -1.60
C LYS A 506 10.83 -12.63 -0.86
N ASP A 507 11.61 -12.88 0.18
CA ASP A 507 12.33 -11.88 0.96
C ASP A 507 11.37 -10.83 1.54
N ILE A 508 10.36 -11.28 2.28
CA ILE A 508 9.33 -10.41 2.84
C ILE A 508 9.59 -10.19 4.32
N THR A 509 9.58 -8.92 4.76
CA THR A 509 9.54 -8.58 6.18
C THR A 509 8.13 -8.15 6.56
N VAL A 510 7.50 -8.89 7.47
CA VAL A 510 6.18 -8.58 8.02
C VAL A 510 6.36 -8.12 9.47
N ARG A 511 6.10 -6.84 9.72
CA ARG A 511 6.19 -6.23 11.07
C ARG A 511 4.87 -6.26 11.80
N ASP A 512 3.78 -6.32 11.03
CA ASP A 512 2.42 -6.47 11.51
C ASP A 512 1.68 -7.46 10.62
N ALA A 513 1.17 -8.54 11.22
CA ALA A 513 0.47 -9.60 10.49
C ALA A 513 -1.00 -9.24 10.20
N GLY A 514 -1.55 -8.22 10.88
CA GLY A 514 -2.97 -7.84 10.85
C GLY A 514 -3.83 -8.51 11.92
N GLU A 515 -5.09 -8.06 12.05
CA GLU A 515 -6.04 -8.54 13.06
C GLU A 515 -6.81 -9.81 12.65
N SER A 516 -6.69 -10.24 11.40
CA SER A 516 -7.37 -11.41 10.84
C SER A 516 -6.36 -12.41 10.27
N PHE A 517 -6.83 -13.61 9.95
CA PHE A 517 -5.99 -14.62 9.30
C PHE A 517 -5.71 -14.26 7.84
N ALA A 518 -4.46 -14.47 7.42
CA ALA A 518 -4.12 -14.50 6.01
C ALA A 518 -4.93 -15.62 5.31
N LYS A 519 -5.28 -15.36 4.05
CA LYS A 519 -6.19 -16.22 3.27
C LYS A 519 -5.47 -16.91 2.14
N MET A 520 -5.77 -18.20 1.96
CA MET A 520 -5.47 -18.98 0.76
C MET A 520 -6.73 -19.76 0.38
N LYS A 521 -7.69 -19.05 -0.21
CA LYS A 521 -9.05 -19.57 -0.46
C LYS A 521 -9.38 -19.62 -1.95
N GLY A 522 -9.12 -20.76 -2.57
CA GLY A 522 -9.61 -21.08 -3.91
C GLY A 522 -11.08 -21.51 -3.90
N MET A 523 -11.57 -21.97 -5.05
CA MET A 523 -12.87 -22.61 -5.21
C MET A 523 -12.73 -23.92 -6.00
N GLU A 524 -13.74 -24.78 -5.95
CA GLU A 524 -13.80 -25.96 -6.84
C GLU A 524 -13.74 -25.52 -8.31
N GLY A 525 -12.79 -26.08 -9.08
CA GLY A 525 -12.52 -25.68 -10.47
C GLY A 525 -11.60 -24.46 -10.64
N ALA A 526 -11.30 -23.73 -9.56
CA ALA A 526 -10.43 -22.55 -9.55
C ALA A 526 -9.56 -22.57 -8.27
N LYS A 527 -8.70 -23.59 -8.19
CA LYS A 527 -7.79 -23.76 -7.06
C LYS A 527 -6.67 -22.70 -7.07
N ILE A 528 -6.05 -22.54 -5.91
CA ILE A 528 -4.77 -21.84 -5.76
C ILE A 528 -3.67 -22.90 -5.75
N THR A 529 -2.72 -22.87 -6.68
CA THR A 529 -1.70 -23.92 -6.82
C THR A 529 -0.32 -23.36 -7.11
N ASP A 530 0.76 -24.10 -6.86
CA ASP A 530 2.13 -23.69 -7.19
C ASP A 530 2.47 -22.32 -6.56
N VAL A 531 2.42 -22.30 -5.22
CA VAL A 531 2.77 -21.10 -4.43
C VAL A 531 4.07 -21.38 -3.69
N THR A 532 5.07 -20.54 -3.95
CA THR A 532 6.36 -20.61 -3.26
C THR A 532 6.54 -19.42 -2.32
N PHE A 533 6.78 -19.72 -1.04
CA PHE A 533 7.25 -18.76 -0.05
C PHE A 533 8.75 -18.97 0.20
N GLU A 534 9.55 -17.91 0.17
CA GLU A 534 10.98 -17.94 0.44
C GLU A 534 11.37 -16.77 1.35
N ASN A 535 12.00 -17.05 2.50
CA ASN A 535 12.51 -16.02 3.42
C ASN A 535 11.42 -15.03 3.89
N ILE A 536 10.34 -15.55 4.48
CA ILE A 536 9.26 -14.75 5.05
C ILE A 536 9.53 -14.53 6.54
N TYR A 537 9.80 -13.29 6.96
CA TYR A 537 10.08 -12.94 8.34
C TYR A 537 8.83 -12.35 8.99
N MET A 538 8.19 -13.12 9.86
CA MET A 538 6.96 -12.72 10.56
C MET A 538 7.27 -11.82 11.78
N PRO A 539 6.27 -11.12 12.36
CA PRO A 539 6.51 -10.14 13.42
C PRO A 539 7.32 -10.71 14.60
N GLY A 540 8.45 -10.06 14.91
CA GLY A 540 9.35 -10.48 16.00
C GLY A 540 10.23 -11.70 15.70
N ALA A 541 10.06 -12.36 14.56
CA ALA A 541 10.86 -13.52 14.18
C ALA A 541 12.26 -13.11 13.69
N SER A 542 13.28 -13.86 14.11
CA SER A 542 14.67 -13.69 13.65
C SER A 542 15.08 -14.70 12.56
N GLN A 543 14.21 -15.68 12.29
CA GLN A 543 14.36 -16.69 11.26
C GLN A 543 13.13 -16.66 10.34
N PRO A 544 13.26 -17.10 9.08
CA PRO A 544 12.12 -17.28 8.19
C PRO A 544 11.10 -18.26 8.75
N ALA A 545 9.81 -17.98 8.51
CA ALA A 545 8.73 -18.92 8.76
C ALA A 545 8.88 -20.17 7.87
N THR A 546 8.55 -21.32 8.44
CA THR A 546 8.72 -22.66 7.86
C THR A 546 7.39 -23.36 7.57
N THR A 547 6.28 -22.80 8.08
CA THR A 547 4.91 -23.29 7.88
C THR A 547 3.96 -22.14 7.49
N LEU A 548 2.86 -22.47 6.83
CA LEU A 548 1.73 -21.57 6.59
C LEU A 548 1.10 -21.10 7.89
N HIS A 549 1.12 -21.94 8.94
CA HIS A 549 0.68 -21.56 10.27
C HIS A 549 1.47 -20.36 10.82
N GLU A 550 2.81 -20.43 10.81
CA GLU A 550 3.68 -19.32 11.25
C GLU A 550 3.45 -18.05 10.42
N MET A 551 3.13 -18.21 9.13
CA MET A 551 2.79 -17.11 8.22
C MET A 551 1.36 -16.59 8.38
N ASN A 552 0.61 -17.03 9.39
CA ASN A 552 -0.78 -16.64 9.68
C ASN A 552 -1.80 -17.06 8.58
N PHE A 553 -1.47 -17.99 7.68
CA PHE A 553 -2.42 -18.53 6.71
C PHE A 553 -3.31 -19.59 7.36
N LEU A 554 -4.27 -19.18 8.17
CA LEU A 554 -5.17 -20.09 8.88
C LEU A 554 -6.53 -20.25 8.18
N SER A 555 -6.87 -19.33 7.25
CA SER A 555 -8.07 -19.44 6.42
C SER A 555 -7.72 -20.02 5.06
N LYS A 556 -7.81 -21.35 4.92
CA LYS A 556 -7.34 -22.07 3.73
C LYS A 556 -8.38 -23.04 3.16
N GLU A 557 -8.69 -22.93 1.88
CA GLU A 557 -9.64 -23.79 1.16
C GLU A 557 -9.19 -23.95 -0.29
N HIS A 558 -9.39 -25.15 -0.87
CA HIS A 558 -9.13 -25.43 -2.31
C HIS A 558 -7.76 -24.94 -2.81
N TYR A 559 -6.70 -25.32 -2.11
CA TYR A 559 -5.31 -25.03 -2.45
C TYR A 559 -4.49 -26.32 -2.52
N ASP A 560 -3.43 -26.35 -3.34
CA ASP A 560 -2.49 -27.48 -3.46
C ASP A 560 -1.07 -26.96 -3.82
N ASP A 561 -0.05 -27.82 -3.75
CA ASP A 561 1.31 -27.55 -4.24
C ASP A 561 1.96 -26.28 -3.66
N ILE A 562 2.14 -26.29 -2.34
CA ILE A 562 2.79 -25.20 -1.59
C ILE A 562 4.23 -25.58 -1.26
N THR A 563 5.16 -24.71 -1.62
CA THR A 563 6.58 -24.84 -1.30
C THR A 563 7.00 -23.72 -0.34
N ILE A 564 7.67 -24.07 0.76
CA ILE A 564 8.28 -23.11 1.70
C ILE A 564 9.80 -23.30 1.72
N ARG A 565 10.54 -22.20 1.68
CA ARG A 565 12.01 -22.15 1.65
C ARG A 565 12.55 -21.17 2.70
N PRO A 566 13.72 -21.44 3.30
CA PRO A 566 14.66 -22.53 2.96
C PRO A 566 14.29 -23.90 3.52
N VAL A 567 13.43 -23.95 4.53
CA VAL A 567 12.96 -25.16 5.20
C VAL A 567 11.43 -25.15 5.19
N GLN A 568 10.82 -26.30 4.95
CA GLN A 568 9.39 -26.52 5.06
C GLN A 568 9.17 -27.62 6.10
N ASP A 569 8.67 -27.22 7.26
CA ASP A 569 8.33 -28.15 8.33
C ASP A 569 6.89 -28.67 8.12
N GLU A 570 6.54 -29.77 8.81
CA GLU A 570 5.17 -30.27 8.77
C GLU A 570 4.23 -29.22 9.38
N GLU A 571 3.10 -28.95 8.71
CA GLU A 571 2.08 -28.07 9.29
C GLU A 571 1.59 -28.66 10.61
N PRO A 572 1.41 -27.84 11.67
CA PRO A 572 0.83 -28.31 12.90
C PRO A 572 -0.55 -28.89 12.62
N LEU A 573 -0.89 -30.00 13.28
CA LEU A 573 -2.18 -30.63 13.11
C LEU A 573 -3.27 -29.61 13.45
N PRO A 574 -4.36 -29.52 12.66
CA PRO A 574 -5.49 -28.67 13.01
C PRO A 574 -6.04 -29.07 14.38
N ARG A 575 -5.75 -28.27 15.41
CA ARG A 575 -6.24 -28.51 16.76
C ARG A 575 -7.72 -28.11 16.81
N THR A 576 -8.54 -28.99 17.37
CA THR A 576 -9.98 -28.72 17.52
C THR A 576 -10.18 -27.75 18.68
N ASN A 577 -10.85 -26.61 18.44
CA ASN A 577 -11.30 -25.74 19.53
C ASN A 577 -12.32 -26.51 20.39
N LEU A 578 -11.87 -26.97 21.56
CA LEU A 578 -12.65 -27.76 22.51
C LEU A 578 -13.76 -26.94 23.18
N ALA A 579 -13.62 -25.61 23.19
CA ALA A 579 -14.60 -24.68 23.73
C ALA A 579 -15.69 -24.30 22.72
N LEU A 580 -15.53 -24.55 21.41
CA LEU A 580 -16.49 -24.09 20.40
C LEU A 580 -17.93 -24.58 20.71
N HIS A 581 -18.87 -23.65 20.79
CA HIS A 581 -20.30 -23.86 21.10
C HIS A 581 -20.58 -24.57 22.43
N ARG A 582 -19.63 -24.56 23.35
CA ARG A 582 -19.81 -25.13 24.69
C ARG A 582 -20.52 -24.15 25.63
N PRO A 583 -21.22 -24.63 26.68
CA PRO A 583 -21.86 -23.74 27.64
C PRO A 583 -20.85 -22.82 28.33
N ALA A 584 -21.16 -21.53 28.40
CA ALA A 584 -20.34 -20.53 29.07
C ALA A 584 -21.13 -19.83 30.19
N VAL A 585 -20.42 -19.44 31.25
CA VAL A 585 -20.97 -18.71 32.40
C VAL A 585 -20.02 -17.58 32.77
N ALA A 586 -20.57 -16.44 33.14
CA ALA A 586 -19.77 -15.27 33.53
C ALA A 586 -20.18 -14.71 34.90
N SER A 587 -19.24 -13.98 35.51
CA SER A 587 -19.47 -13.27 36.77
C SER A 587 -20.49 -12.13 36.64
N SER A 588 -20.61 -11.57 35.44
CA SER A 588 -21.44 -10.41 35.13
C SER A 588 -21.61 -10.23 33.62
N ARG A 589 -22.45 -9.26 33.24
CA ARG A 589 -22.78 -8.89 31.86
C ARG A 589 -22.73 -7.37 31.69
N ASP A 590 -22.49 -6.91 30.46
CA ASP A 590 -22.39 -5.49 30.07
C ASP A 590 -23.75 -4.86 29.67
N GLY A 591 -24.87 -5.48 30.08
CA GLY A 591 -26.21 -5.00 29.81
C GLY A 591 -27.29 -5.88 30.46
N VAL A 592 -28.47 -5.94 29.84
CA VAL A 592 -29.57 -6.82 30.27
C VAL A 592 -29.47 -8.22 29.69
N GLU A 593 -28.84 -8.37 28.53
CA GLU A 593 -28.63 -9.64 27.84
C GLU A 593 -27.47 -10.43 28.46
N ASP A 594 -27.59 -11.76 28.47
CA ASP A 594 -26.51 -12.63 28.87
C ASP A 594 -25.57 -12.89 27.69
N THR A 595 -24.41 -12.24 27.72
CA THR A 595 -23.41 -12.30 26.65
C THR A 595 -22.36 -13.38 26.86
N ALA A 596 -22.44 -14.17 27.94
CA ALA A 596 -21.50 -15.27 28.18
C ALA A 596 -21.45 -16.29 27.03
N PRO A 597 -22.57 -16.72 26.41
CA PRO A 597 -22.56 -17.65 25.28
C PRO A 597 -21.84 -17.15 24.02
N TYR A 598 -21.60 -15.83 23.91
CA TYR A 598 -20.87 -15.26 22.78
C TYR A 598 -19.36 -15.32 22.95
N VAL A 599 -18.85 -15.81 24.08
CA VAL A 599 -17.41 -15.92 24.30
C VAL A 599 -16.79 -17.00 23.42
N ASN A 600 -17.58 -17.96 22.91
CA ASN A 600 -17.06 -19.16 22.24
C ASN A 600 -18.00 -19.68 21.14
N ASP A 601 -18.67 -18.78 20.42
CA ASP A 601 -19.70 -19.11 19.44
C ASP A 601 -19.17 -19.22 18.00
N GLY A 602 -17.86 -19.06 17.79
CA GLY A 602 -17.23 -19.11 16.46
C GLY A 602 -17.56 -17.91 15.59
N ASN A 603 -18.17 -16.86 16.13
CA ASN A 603 -18.56 -15.67 15.40
C ASN A 603 -17.86 -14.42 15.96
N PHE A 604 -16.78 -14.01 15.29
CA PHE A 604 -16.00 -12.82 15.64
C PHE A 604 -16.73 -11.46 15.49
N THR A 605 -18.04 -11.47 15.24
CA THR A 605 -18.90 -10.27 15.24
C THR A 605 -19.78 -10.16 16.50
N THR A 606 -19.87 -11.22 17.31
CA THR A 606 -20.52 -11.25 18.63
C THR A 606 -19.46 -11.27 19.73
N ARG A 607 -19.78 -10.76 20.94
CA ARG A 607 -18.79 -10.66 22.02
C ARG A 607 -19.39 -10.93 23.40
N PHE A 608 -18.59 -11.55 24.26
CA PHE A 608 -18.78 -11.47 25.69
C PHE A 608 -18.39 -10.09 26.22
N GLY A 609 -19.16 -9.56 27.17
CA GLY A 609 -18.84 -8.32 27.87
C GLY A 609 -19.20 -8.40 29.35
N SER A 610 -18.25 -8.10 30.22
CA SER A 610 -18.46 -8.03 31.67
C SER A 610 -18.91 -6.64 32.12
N LYS A 611 -19.41 -6.54 33.36
CA LYS A 611 -19.95 -5.29 33.89
C LYS A 611 -18.90 -4.16 33.90
N ARG A 612 -19.27 -3.03 33.32
CA ARG A 612 -18.45 -1.81 33.29
C ARG A 612 -18.07 -1.35 34.70
N GLY A 613 -16.80 -0.98 34.88
CA GLY A 613 -16.30 -0.39 36.12
C GLY A 613 -15.98 -1.42 37.21
N VAL A 614 -16.13 -2.72 36.97
CA VAL A 614 -16.02 -3.76 38.00
C VAL A 614 -14.80 -4.65 37.76
N ASP A 615 -13.97 -4.78 38.79
CA ASP A 615 -12.90 -5.75 38.91
C ASP A 615 -13.04 -6.48 40.26
N PRO A 616 -12.68 -7.78 40.34
CA PRO A 616 -12.37 -8.68 39.23
C PRO A 616 -13.62 -9.09 38.43
N GLY A 617 -13.42 -9.66 37.25
CA GLY A 617 -14.47 -10.22 36.38
C GLY A 617 -14.01 -11.51 35.71
N TRP A 618 -14.94 -12.43 35.41
CA TRP A 618 -14.57 -13.71 34.80
C TRP A 618 -15.63 -14.26 33.86
N VAL A 619 -15.20 -15.12 32.95
CA VAL A 619 -16.03 -16.00 32.12
C VAL A 619 -15.34 -17.37 32.05
N TYR A 620 -16.11 -18.43 32.18
CA TYR A 620 -15.63 -19.79 32.00
C TYR A 620 -16.48 -20.58 31.01
N VAL A 621 -15.86 -21.56 30.38
CA VAL A 621 -16.48 -22.50 29.44
C VAL A 621 -16.46 -23.91 30.04
N ASP A 622 -17.57 -24.64 29.96
CA ASP A 622 -17.69 -26.06 30.28
C ASP A 622 -17.40 -26.90 29.02
N LEU A 623 -16.24 -27.54 28.94
CA LEU A 623 -15.84 -28.37 27.80
C LEU A 623 -16.72 -29.62 27.59
N GLY A 624 -17.63 -29.90 28.53
CA GLY A 624 -18.60 -30.99 28.52
C GLY A 624 -18.11 -32.26 29.22
N GLU A 625 -16.81 -32.50 29.21
CA GLU A 625 -16.11 -33.61 29.87
C GLU A 625 -14.69 -33.16 30.26
N SER A 626 -14.00 -33.94 31.11
CA SER A 626 -12.59 -33.69 31.41
C SER A 626 -11.75 -33.94 30.14
N LYS A 627 -10.97 -32.95 29.74
CA LYS A 627 -10.08 -32.99 28.58
C LYS A 627 -8.68 -32.57 28.97
N THR A 628 -7.69 -33.12 28.29
CA THR A 628 -6.30 -32.62 28.40
C THR A 628 -6.19 -31.36 27.56
N ILE A 629 -5.69 -30.28 28.17
CA ILE A 629 -5.54 -28.95 27.58
C ILE A 629 -4.17 -28.36 27.92
N ASP A 630 -3.65 -27.52 27.04
CA ASP A 630 -2.32 -26.92 27.10
C ASP A 630 -2.27 -25.54 26.43
N GLU A 631 -3.38 -25.10 25.81
CA GLU A 631 -3.46 -23.78 25.17
C GLU A 631 -4.86 -23.14 25.30
N VAL A 632 -4.86 -21.82 25.49
CA VAL A 632 -6.04 -20.95 25.37
C VAL A 632 -5.72 -19.78 24.46
N ARG A 633 -6.61 -19.46 23.52
CA ARG A 633 -6.55 -18.22 22.72
C ARG A 633 -7.66 -17.27 23.13
N LEU A 634 -7.30 -16.00 23.35
CA LEU A 634 -8.23 -14.93 23.65
C LEU A 634 -8.20 -13.91 22.51
N TYR A 635 -9.36 -13.67 21.90
CA TYR A 635 -9.55 -12.63 20.90
C TYR A 635 -10.23 -11.47 21.60
N TRP A 636 -9.44 -10.57 22.15
CA TRP A 636 -9.94 -9.42 22.89
C TRP A 636 -10.60 -8.38 21.98
N GLU A 637 -11.61 -7.71 22.52
CA GLU A 637 -12.05 -6.41 21.99
C GLU A 637 -11.10 -5.30 22.47
N THR A 638 -11.35 -4.04 22.10
CA THR A 638 -10.60 -2.89 22.61
C THR A 638 -10.58 -2.85 24.14
N ALA A 639 -11.64 -3.31 24.80
CA ALA A 639 -11.74 -3.44 26.25
C ALA A 639 -11.19 -4.78 26.75
N TYR A 640 -9.87 -4.89 26.86
CA TYR A 640 -9.16 -6.12 27.27
C TYR A 640 -8.73 -6.14 28.75
N GLY A 641 -8.27 -7.30 29.22
CA GLY A 641 -7.64 -7.45 30.53
C GLY A 641 -6.16 -7.08 30.51
N LYS A 642 -5.78 -6.00 31.21
CA LYS A 642 -4.36 -5.66 31.41
C LYS A 642 -3.69 -6.66 32.36
N SER A 643 -4.42 -7.11 33.37
CA SER A 643 -3.96 -8.17 34.27
C SER A 643 -5.03 -9.24 34.38
N TYR A 644 -4.70 -10.48 34.06
CA TYR A 644 -5.64 -11.60 34.06
C TYR A 644 -4.92 -12.93 34.31
N ARG A 645 -5.72 -13.97 34.55
CA ARG A 645 -5.28 -15.36 34.69
C ARG A 645 -6.10 -16.27 33.79
N ILE A 646 -5.49 -17.37 33.35
CA ILE A 646 -6.21 -18.52 32.85
C ILE A 646 -6.24 -19.55 33.98
N GLN A 647 -7.44 -20.04 34.28
CA GLN A 647 -7.69 -20.97 35.36
C GLN A 647 -8.45 -22.19 34.87
N VAL A 648 -8.22 -23.31 35.54
CA VAL A 648 -8.84 -24.58 35.20
C VAL A 648 -9.43 -25.26 36.44
N THR A 649 -10.47 -26.07 36.27
CA THR A 649 -11.03 -26.93 37.33
C THR A 649 -11.81 -28.11 36.74
N GLU A 650 -11.98 -29.16 37.55
CA GLU A 650 -12.94 -30.25 37.30
C GLU A 650 -14.34 -29.92 37.85
N ASP A 651 -14.44 -29.00 38.81
CA ASP A 651 -15.69 -28.58 39.45
C ASP A 651 -15.67 -27.07 39.77
N PRO A 652 -16.54 -26.26 39.14
CA PRO A 652 -16.58 -24.81 39.34
C PRO A 652 -17.41 -24.40 40.57
N SER A 653 -17.92 -25.34 41.37
CA SER A 653 -18.85 -25.07 42.49
C SER A 653 -18.27 -24.21 43.61
N HIS A 654 -16.94 -24.18 43.77
CA HIS A 654 -16.25 -23.41 44.80
C HIS A 654 -15.03 -22.68 44.23
N GLU A 655 -14.83 -21.42 44.65
CA GLU A 655 -13.72 -20.58 44.17
C GLU A 655 -12.33 -21.20 44.44
N GLY A 656 -12.18 -21.95 45.53
CA GLY A 656 -10.91 -22.60 45.88
C GLY A 656 -10.53 -23.80 45.01
N ASN A 657 -11.41 -24.26 44.12
CA ASN A 657 -11.11 -25.37 43.21
C ASN A 657 -10.33 -24.93 41.97
N TRP A 658 -10.35 -23.62 41.65
CA TRP A 658 -9.70 -23.10 40.46
C TRP A 658 -8.19 -23.05 40.65
N GLN A 659 -7.48 -23.65 39.70
CA GLN A 659 -6.02 -23.63 39.63
C GLN A 659 -5.57 -22.67 38.53
N ASP A 660 -4.61 -21.78 38.84
CA ASP A 660 -3.96 -20.94 37.84
C ASP A 660 -3.02 -21.79 36.96
N VAL A 661 -3.19 -21.72 35.64
CA VAL A 661 -2.25 -22.28 34.65
C VAL A 661 -1.46 -21.19 33.94
N TYR A 662 -1.94 -19.94 33.99
CA TYR A 662 -1.24 -18.77 33.48
C TYR A 662 -1.65 -17.50 34.23
N SER A 663 -0.75 -16.51 34.31
CA SER A 663 -1.05 -15.17 34.82
C SER A 663 -0.20 -14.10 34.15
N THR A 664 -0.76 -12.92 33.93
CA THR A 664 -0.04 -11.75 33.43
C THR A 664 -0.52 -10.46 34.09
N THR A 665 0.37 -9.46 34.16
CA THR A 665 0.05 -8.07 34.53
C THR A 665 0.20 -7.09 33.37
N ALA A 666 0.58 -7.58 32.20
CA ALA A 666 0.89 -6.81 31.00
C ALA A 666 0.23 -7.44 29.77
N GLY A 667 -1.05 -7.80 29.85
CA GLY A 667 -1.85 -8.17 28.69
C GLY A 667 -1.81 -7.05 27.64
N GLN A 668 -1.88 -7.42 26.36
CA GLN A 668 -1.71 -6.52 25.22
C GLN A 668 -3.03 -6.25 24.49
N GLY A 669 -4.06 -7.09 24.69
CA GLY A 669 -5.27 -7.05 23.87
C GLY A 669 -5.03 -7.68 22.50
N GLY A 670 -5.97 -7.50 21.56
CA GLY A 670 -5.91 -8.20 20.27
C GLY A 670 -6.02 -9.72 20.46
N ILE A 671 -5.20 -10.49 19.73
CA ILE A 671 -5.13 -11.94 19.86
C ILE A 671 -4.00 -12.30 20.83
N GLU A 672 -4.33 -12.95 21.94
CA GLU A 672 -3.34 -13.50 22.87
C GLU A 672 -3.43 -15.03 22.86
N THR A 673 -2.33 -15.70 22.48
CA THR A 673 -2.18 -17.16 22.56
C THR A 673 -1.40 -17.50 23.82
N ILE A 674 -2.02 -18.26 24.72
CA ILE A 674 -1.46 -18.64 26.02
C ILE A 674 -1.23 -20.15 26.03
N THR A 675 0.04 -20.57 26.15
CA THR A 675 0.43 -21.97 26.32
C THR A 675 0.87 -22.26 27.76
N PHE A 676 0.65 -23.48 28.22
CA PHE A 676 1.01 -23.96 29.56
C PHE A 676 1.21 -25.49 29.55
N ASP A 677 1.78 -26.04 30.63
CA ASP A 677 1.96 -27.49 30.77
C ASP A 677 0.60 -28.22 30.68
N GLU A 678 0.58 -29.38 30.02
CA GLU A 678 -0.64 -30.21 29.88
C GLU A 678 -1.34 -30.44 31.22
N VAL A 679 -2.64 -30.13 31.25
CA VAL A 679 -3.49 -30.31 32.43
C VAL A 679 -4.83 -30.93 32.03
N GLN A 680 -5.36 -31.80 32.87
CA GLN A 680 -6.74 -32.25 32.73
C GLN A 680 -7.70 -31.27 33.39
N ALA A 681 -8.72 -30.86 32.63
CA ALA A 681 -9.76 -29.98 33.12
C ALA A 681 -11.05 -30.15 32.33
N ARG A 682 -12.17 -29.87 32.98
CA ARG A 682 -13.48 -29.74 32.32
C ARG A 682 -13.87 -28.27 32.13
N TYR A 683 -13.45 -27.39 33.02
CA TYR A 683 -13.83 -25.98 33.00
C TYR A 683 -12.59 -25.09 32.85
N VAL A 684 -12.65 -24.13 31.93
CA VAL A 684 -11.56 -23.19 31.65
C VAL A 684 -12.08 -21.77 31.82
N ARG A 685 -11.38 -20.93 32.59
CA ARG A 685 -11.82 -19.59 33.01
C ARG A 685 -10.78 -18.54 32.67
N MET A 686 -11.21 -17.49 31.98
CA MET A 686 -10.51 -16.21 31.98
C MET A 686 -10.92 -15.45 33.24
N TYR A 687 -9.96 -15.10 34.08
CA TYR A 687 -10.16 -14.34 35.31
C TYR A 687 -9.40 -13.01 35.26
N GLY A 688 -10.12 -11.95 34.91
CA GLY A 688 -9.62 -10.59 34.83
C GLY A 688 -9.52 -9.93 36.20
N THR A 689 -8.35 -9.36 36.50
CA THR A 689 -8.06 -8.67 37.78
C THR A 689 -7.87 -7.16 37.62
N VAL A 690 -7.36 -6.70 36.48
CA VAL A 690 -7.25 -5.27 36.14
C VAL A 690 -7.60 -5.06 34.66
N ARG A 691 -8.58 -4.19 34.39
CA ARG A 691 -8.98 -3.80 33.02
C ARG A 691 -8.01 -2.79 32.42
N ALA A 692 -7.85 -2.84 31.09
CA ALA A 692 -7.03 -1.87 30.36
C ALA A 692 -7.75 -0.53 30.12
N THR A 693 -9.09 -0.55 30.11
CA THR A 693 -9.92 0.63 29.81
C THR A 693 -10.95 0.88 30.93
N ILE A 694 -11.75 1.93 30.77
CA ILE A 694 -12.87 2.22 31.68
C ILE A 694 -14.06 1.26 31.52
N TYR A 695 -14.08 0.46 30.44
CA TYR A 695 -15.11 -0.54 30.16
C TYR A 695 -14.87 -1.85 30.93
N GLY A 696 -15.72 -2.86 30.78
CA GLY A 696 -15.48 -4.20 31.31
C GLY A 696 -14.39 -4.95 30.54
N TYR A 697 -14.13 -6.21 30.89
CA TYR A 697 -13.47 -7.17 30.00
C TYR A 697 -14.43 -7.55 28.86
N SER A 698 -13.92 -7.59 27.62
CA SER A 698 -14.69 -8.00 26.46
C SER A 698 -13.87 -8.85 25.48
N ILE A 699 -14.45 -9.97 25.05
CA ILE A 699 -13.80 -11.02 24.27
C ILE A 699 -14.73 -11.37 23.09
N TRP A 700 -14.19 -11.34 21.87
CA TRP A 700 -14.85 -11.83 20.66
C TRP A 700 -14.90 -13.37 20.65
N GLU A 701 -13.82 -14.03 21.04
CA GLU A 701 -13.73 -15.50 21.07
C GLU A 701 -12.70 -15.97 22.12
N LEU A 702 -12.99 -17.09 22.79
CA LEU A 702 -12.14 -17.83 23.71
C LEU A 702 -12.08 -19.27 23.19
N GLU A 703 -10.90 -19.64 22.71
CA GLU A 703 -10.63 -20.97 22.19
C GLU A 703 -9.80 -21.77 23.19
N VAL A 704 -10.06 -23.07 23.30
CA VAL A 704 -9.32 -24.00 24.16
C VAL A 704 -8.82 -25.16 23.32
N TYR A 705 -7.55 -25.54 23.46
CA TYR A 705 -6.97 -26.64 22.70
C TYR A 705 -6.28 -27.65 23.63
N GLY A 706 -6.23 -28.91 23.16
CA GLY A 706 -5.48 -30.02 23.76
C GLY A 706 -4.19 -30.31 23.02
N PRO A 707 -3.26 -31.09 23.61
CA PRO A 707 -1.93 -31.32 23.05
C PRO A 707 -2.00 -31.95 21.67
N GLU A 708 -0.96 -31.73 20.87
CA GLU A 708 -0.83 -32.27 19.50
C GLU A 708 -0.77 -33.80 19.44
#